data_AF-A0A8C3QFH9-F1
#
_entry.id   AF-A0A8C3QFH9-F1
#
_cell.length_a   1.000
_cell.length_b   1.000
_cell.length_c   1.000
_cell.angle_alpha   90.00
_cell.angle_beta   90.00
_cell.angle_gamma   90.00
#
_symmetry.space_group_name_H-M   'P 1'
#
loop_
_entity.id
_entity.type
_entity.pdbx_description
1 polymer ?
#
loop_
_entity_poly.entity_id
_entity_poly.type
_entity_poly.pdbx_seq_one_letter_code
_entity_poly.pdbx_strand_id
1 'polypeptide(L)'
;MADVYKLLVQLKVVEDGILKLRNAGTEQDLGIQYKALKPEVNKLNIMAAKRQQELKDVGHRDQMAAARGILQKNVPILYTASQACLQHPDVAAYKANRDLIYKQLQQAVSGISNAAQAAASDDAAQQQGGGGELAYALNNFDKQIIVDPSMFSEERFRPSLEERLESIISGAALMADSSCTRDDRRERIVAECNAVRQALQDLLSEYMGNAGRKERSDALNSAIDKMTKKTRDLRRQLRKAVMDHVSDSFLETNVPLLVLIEAAKNGNEKEVKEYAQVFREHANKLIEVANLACSISNNEEGVKLVRMSASQLEALCPQVINAALALAAKPQSKLAQENMDLFKEQWERQVRVLTDAVDDITSIDDFLAVSENHILEDVNKCVIALQEKDVDGLDRTAGAIRGRAARVIHVVTSEMDNYEPGVYTEKVLEATKLLSNTVMPRFTEQVEAAVEALSSDPAQPMDENEFIDASRLVYDGIRDIRKAVLMIRTPEELDDSDFETEDFDVRSRTSIQTEDDQLIAGQSARAIMAQLPQEQKAKIAEQVASFQEEKSKLDAEVSKWDDSGNDIIVLAKQMCMIMMEMTDFTRGKGPLKNTSDVISAAKKIAEAGSRMDKLGRTIADHCPDSACKQDLLAYLQRIALYCHQLNICSKVKAEVQNLGGELVVSGVDSAMSLIQAAKNLMNAVVQTVKASYVASTKYQKSQGMASLNLPAVSWKMKAPEKKPLVKREKQDETQTKIKRASQKKHVNPVQALSEFKAMESI
;
A
#
# COMPACT_ATOMS: atom_id res chain seq x y z
N MET A 1 -29.53 21.37 3.89
CA MET A 1 -29.74 22.63 3.12
C MET A 1 -29.57 23.88 3.97
N ALA A 2 -30.34 24.10 5.05
CA ALA A 2 -30.21 25.31 5.88
C ALA A 2 -28.79 25.51 6.47
N ASP A 3 -28.16 24.45 6.97
CA ASP A 3 -26.79 24.52 7.51
C ASP A 3 -25.74 24.78 6.42
N VAL A 4 -25.92 24.24 5.21
CA VAL A 4 -25.05 24.52 4.06
C VAL A 4 -25.16 25.99 3.64
N TYR A 5 -26.37 26.55 3.60
CA TYR A 5 -26.55 27.98 3.31
C TYR A 5 -25.87 28.87 4.36
N LYS A 6 -26.05 28.57 5.66
CA LYS A 6 -25.36 29.28 6.74
C LYS A 6 -23.83 29.19 6.60
N LEU A 7 -23.31 28.03 6.22
CA LEU A 7 -21.87 27.82 5.96
C LEU A 7 -21.38 28.74 4.84
N LEU A 8 -22.11 28.83 3.72
CA LEU A 8 -21.75 29.68 2.59
C LEU A 8 -21.83 31.18 2.92
N VAL A 9 -22.78 31.59 3.77
CA VAL A 9 -22.83 32.98 4.29
C VAL A 9 -21.60 33.28 5.14
N GLN A 10 -21.26 32.37 6.06
CA GLN A 10 -20.06 32.51 6.89
C GLN A 10 -18.77 32.50 6.05
N LEU A 11 -18.76 31.73 4.96
CA LEU A 11 -17.66 31.68 4.00
C LEU A 11 -17.41 33.06 3.38
N LYS A 12 -18.46 33.76 2.93
CA LYS A 12 -18.37 35.12 2.37
C LYS A 12 -17.85 36.13 3.39
N VAL A 13 -18.27 36.04 4.65
CA VAL A 13 -17.76 36.90 5.73
C VAL A 13 -16.24 36.76 5.88
N VAL A 14 -15.74 35.52 5.85
CA VAL A 14 -14.30 35.24 5.94
C VAL A 14 -13.56 35.71 4.68
N GLU A 15 -14.12 35.50 3.50
CA GLU A 15 -13.55 35.97 2.22
C GLU A 15 -13.32 37.48 2.21
N ASP A 16 -14.35 38.25 2.59
CA ASP A 16 -14.28 39.71 2.69
C ASP A 16 -13.28 40.16 3.76
N GLY A 17 -13.24 39.45 4.89
CA GLY A 17 -12.31 39.74 5.97
C GLY A 17 -10.85 39.49 5.60
N ILE A 18 -10.56 38.43 4.82
CA ILE A 18 -9.22 38.16 4.29
C ILE A 18 -8.79 39.26 3.31
N LEU A 19 -9.70 39.75 2.46
CA LEU A 19 -9.44 40.88 1.57
C LEU A 19 -9.18 42.18 2.35
N LYS A 20 -9.96 42.47 3.39
CA LYS A 20 -9.74 43.64 4.27
C LYS A 20 -8.41 43.56 5.01
N LEU A 21 -8.03 42.36 5.49
CA LEU A 21 -6.74 42.13 6.14
C LEU A 21 -5.59 42.45 5.19
N ARG A 22 -5.63 41.96 3.95
CA ARG A 22 -4.60 42.24 2.92
C ARG A 22 -4.48 43.73 2.62
N ASN A 23 -5.61 44.42 2.53
CA ASN A 23 -5.69 45.81 2.10
C ASN A 23 -5.54 46.83 3.25
N ALA A 24 -5.26 46.38 4.47
CA ALA A 24 -5.01 47.27 5.60
C ALA A 24 -3.84 48.21 5.30
N GLY A 25 -4.04 49.52 5.50
CA GLY A 25 -3.05 50.56 5.19
C GLY A 25 -2.14 50.94 6.35
N THR A 26 -2.47 50.52 7.57
CA THR A 26 -1.69 50.80 8.79
C THR A 26 -1.63 49.55 9.68
N GLU A 27 -0.62 49.44 10.54
CA GLU A 27 -0.52 48.32 11.49
C GLU A 27 -1.70 48.30 12.48
N GLN A 28 -2.20 49.47 12.85
CA GLN A 28 -3.38 49.59 13.71
C GLN A 28 -4.60 48.98 13.03
N ASP A 29 -4.87 49.35 11.78
CA ASP A 29 -5.99 48.79 11.01
C ASP A 29 -5.81 47.28 10.79
N LEU A 30 -4.60 46.83 10.49
CA LEU A 30 -4.28 45.42 10.31
C LEU A 30 -4.58 44.61 11.58
N GLY A 31 -4.19 45.11 12.75
CA GLY A 31 -4.50 44.50 14.04
C GLY A 31 -6.01 44.44 14.31
N ILE A 32 -6.75 45.51 13.97
CA ILE A 32 -8.22 45.56 14.09
C ILE A 32 -8.87 44.50 13.19
N GLN A 33 -8.48 44.44 11.90
CA GLN A 33 -9.02 43.47 10.95
C GLN A 33 -8.71 42.03 11.37
N TYR A 34 -7.49 41.75 11.84
CA TYR A 34 -7.12 40.40 12.29
C TYR A 34 -7.94 39.96 13.51
N LYS A 35 -8.09 40.85 14.49
CA LYS A 35 -8.86 40.58 15.71
C LYS A 35 -10.34 40.33 15.42
N ALA A 36 -10.89 41.02 14.42
CA ALA A 36 -12.26 40.78 13.94
C ALA A 36 -12.39 39.51 13.10
N LEU A 37 -11.41 39.19 12.25
CA LEU A 37 -11.43 38.04 11.35
C LEU A 37 -11.22 36.70 12.07
N LYS A 38 -10.33 36.66 13.07
CA LYS A 38 -9.97 35.42 13.77
C LYS A 38 -11.17 34.61 14.31
N PRO A 39 -12.15 35.20 15.02
CA PRO A 39 -13.33 34.45 15.46
C PRO A 39 -14.21 33.97 14.30
N GLU A 40 -14.32 34.74 13.22
CA GLU A 40 -15.10 34.37 12.04
C GLU A 40 -14.50 33.17 11.31
N VAL A 41 -13.17 33.10 11.23
CA VAL A 41 -12.44 31.95 10.68
C VAL A 41 -12.67 30.70 11.55
N ASN A 42 -12.62 30.83 12.88
CA ASN A 42 -12.89 29.71 13.78
C ASN A 42 -14.34 29.19 13.64
N LYS A 43 -15.30 30.10 13.51
CA LYS A 43 -16.71 29.76 13.28
C LYS A 43 -16.91 29.04 11.96
N LEU A 44 -16.31 29.54 10.87
CA LEU A 44 -16.30 28.86 9.57
C LEU A 44 -15.70 27.46 9.68
N ASN A 45 -14.56 27.33 10.37
CA ASN A 45 -13.86 26.05 10.53
C ASN A 45 -14.73 25.00 11.23
N ILE A 46 -15.48 25.37 12.28
CA ILE A 46 -16.41 24.47 12.98
C ILE A 46 -17.55 24.04 12.05
N MET A 47 -18.15 24.98 11.32
CA MET A 47 -19.25 24.68 10.40
C MET A 47 -18.78 23.78 9.24
N ALA A 48 -17.59 24.04 8.70
CA ALA A 48 -16.97 23.23 7.67
C ALA A 48 -16.62 21.82 8.18
N ALA A 49 -16.15 21.69 9.43
CA ALA A 49 -15.91 20.40 10.07
C ALA A 49 -17.19 19.56 10.21
N LYS A 50 -18.29 20.20 10.62
CA LYS A 50 -19.60 19.54 10.69
C LYS A 50 -20.02 19.05 9.31
N ARG A 51 -19.90 19.91 8.28
CA ARG A 51 -20.24 19.52 6.91
C ARG A 51 -19.36 18.38 6.39
N GLN A 52 -18.07 18.39 6.72
CA GLN A 52 -17.14 17.31 6.38
C GLN A 52 -17.61 15.94 6.89
N GLN A 53 -18.23 15.87 8.08
CA GLN A 53 -18.76 14.61 8.60
C GLN A 53 -20.05 14.16 7.89
N GLU A 54 -20.80 15.09 7.30
CA GLU A 54 -22.05 14.82 6.58
C GLU A 54 -21.81 14.44 5.10
N LEU A 55 -20.64 14.74 4.55
CA LEU A 55 -20.26 14.35 3.19
C LEU A 55 -20.11 12.83 3.12
N LYS A 56 -20.77 12.21 2.13
CA LYS A 56 -20.73 10.75 1.94
C LYS A 56 -19.48 10.30 1.20
N ASP A 57 -19.08 11.07 0.19
CA ASP A 57 -17.91 10.80 -0.61
C ASP A 57 -16.63 11.15 0.16
N VAL A 58 -15.73 10.16 0.31
CA VAL A 58 -14.45 10.30 1.01
C VAL A 58 -13.54 11.30 0.27
N GLY A 59 -13.61 11.30 -1.07
CA GLY A 59 -13.05 12.32 -1.96
C GLY A 59 -13.20 13.74 -1.41
N HIS A 60 -14.45 14.18 -1.30
CA HIS A 60 -14.85 15.50 -0.83
C HIS A 60 -14.59 15.73 0.66
N ARG A 61 -14.60 14.69 1.50
CA ARG A 61 -14.25 14.81 2.93
C ARG A 61 -12.82 15.29 3.10
N ASP A 62 -11.88 14.76 2.35
CA ASP A 62 -10.48 15.17 2.47
C ASP A 62 -10.20 16.49 1.76
N GLN A 63 -10.86 16.77 0.63
CA GLN A 63 -10.80 18.11 0.01
C GLN A 63 -11.26 19.18 1.01
N MET A 64 -12.34 18.93 1.75
CA MET A 64 -12.81 19.80 2.82
C MET A 64 -11.77 19.92 3.95
N ALA A 65 -11.18 18.80 4.39
CA ALA A 65 -10.14 18.80 5.44
C ALA A 65 -8.92 19.64 5.04
N ALA A 66 -8.44 19.45 3.81
CA ALA A 66 -7.30 20.14 3.22
C ALA A 66 -7.52 21.65 3.15
N ALA A 67 -8.65 22.05 2.55
CA ALA A 67 -9.00 23.46 2.38
C ALA A 67 -9.19 24.16 3.73
N ARG A 68 -9.79 23.48 4.73
CA ARG A 68 -9.86 23.98 6.11
C ARG A 68 -8.47 24.14 6.74
N GLY A 69 -7.59 23.16 6.56
CA GLY A 69 -6.22 23.21 7.08
C GLY A 69 -5.42 24.38 6.51
N ILE A 70 -5.46 24.58 5.19
CA ILE A 70 -4.80 25.70 4.50
C ILE A 70 -5.35 27.04 5.02
N LEU A 71 -6.67 27.18 5.13
CA LEU A 71 -7.30 28.38 5.65
C LEU A 71 -6.84 28.71 7.08
N GLN A 72 -6.88 27.71 7.98
CA GLN A 72 -6.54 27.90 9.38
C GLN A 72 -5.05 28.26 9.57
N LYS A 73 -4.17 27.65 8.76
CA LYS A 73 -2.72 27.86 8.76
C LYS A 73 -2.33 29.22 8.19
N ASN A 74 -2.91 29.62 7.07
CA ASN A 74 -2.44 30.78 6.31
C ASN A 74 -3.02 32.13 6.79
N VAL A 75 -4.13 32.15 7.54
CA VAL A 75 -4.69 33.42 8.07
C VAL A 75 -3.70 34.15 9.00
N PRO A 76 -3.04 33.49 9.99
CA PRO A 76 -1.96 34.09 10.76
C PRO A 76 -0.77 34.54 9.91
N ILE A 77 -0.37 33.74 8.91
CA ILE A 77 0.77 34.04 8.04
C ILE A 77 0.47 35.26 7.16
N LEU A 78 -0.77 35.43 6.69
CA LEU A 78 -1.18 36.62 5.95
C LEU A 78 -1.07 37.88 6.82
N TYR A 79 -1.39 37.78 8.12
CA TYR A 79 -1.24 38.90 9.05
C TYR A 79 0.23 39.31 9.18
N THR A 80 1.14 38.37 9.47
CA THR A 80 2.57 38.69 9.61
C THR A 80 3.17 39.18 8.29
N ALA A 81 2.82 38.58 7.16
CA ALA A 81 3.27 39.03 5.83
C ALA A 81 2.74 40.43 5.47
N SER A 82 1.50 40.76 5.85
CA SER A 82 0.93 42.09 5.64
C SER A 82 1.58 43.13 6.55
N GLN A 83 1.90 42.77 7.80
CA GLN A 83 2.63 43.63 8.72
C GLN A 83 4.03 43.95 8.20
N ALA A 84 4.74 42.94 7.69
CA ALA A 84 6.05 43.11 7.05
C ALA A 84 6.02 44.12 5.89
N CYS A 85 4.99 44.04 5.04
CA CYS A 85 4.80 44.97 3.92
C CYS A 85 4.58 46.42 4.37
N LEU A 86 3.94 46.63 5.53
CA LEU A 86 3.68 47.97 6.07
C LEU A 86 4.94 48.57 6.70
N GLN A 87 5.77 47.75 7.34
CA GLN A 87 7.03 48.18 7.95
C GLN A 87 8.15 48.40 6.93
N HIS A 88 8.14 47.62 5.84
CA HIS A 88 9.15 47.67 4.79
C HIS A 88 8.50 47.79 3.38
N PRO A 89 7.88 48.94 3.04
CA PRO A 89 7.17 49.10 1.76
C PRO A 89 8.09 49.07 0.52
N ASP A 90 9.39 49.29 0.72
CA ASP A 90 10.44 49.28 -0.29
C ASP A 90 10.84 47.85 -0.72
N VAL A 91 10.53 46.83 0.09
CA VAL A 91 10.95 45.44 -0.17
C VAL A 91 9.87 44.69 -0.95
N ALA A 92 10.04 44.60 -2.27
CA ALA A 92 9.11 43.94 -3.18
C ALA A 92 8.83 42.45 -2.82
N ALA A 93 9.80 41.76 -2.21
CA ALA A 93 9.69 40.36 -1.81
C ALA A 93 8.58 40.13 -0.76
N TYR A 94 8.38 41.05 0.20
CA TYR A 94 7.27 40.93 1.16
C TYR A 94 5.92 41.04 0.48
N LYS A 95 5.78 41.98 -0.47
CA LYS A 95 4.54 42.18 -1.22
C LYS A 95 4.20 40.94 -2.06
N ALA A 96 5.19 40.37 -2.74
CA ALA A 96 5.04 39.13 -3.49
C ALA A 96 4.61 37.97 -2.58
N ASN A 97 5.23 37.84 -1.41
CA ASN A 97 4.89 36.77 -0.45
C ASN A 97 3.46 36.91 0.08
N ARG A 98 3.07 38.12 0.53
CA ARG A 98 1.72 38.43 1.01
C ARG A 98 0.65 38.12 -0.04
N ASP A 99 0.89 38.53 -1.28
CA ASP A 99 -0.08 38.35 -2.36
C ASP A 99 -0.22 36.87 -2.76
N LEU A 100 0.86 36.08 -2.63
CA LEU A 100 0.82 34.63 -2.84
C LEU A 100 0.02 33.92 -1.74
N ILE A 101 0.26 34.25 -0.47
CA ILE A 101 -0.52 33.72 0.68
C ILE A 101 -2.01 34.08 0.53
N TYR A 102 -2.31 35.31 0.12
CA TYR A 102 -3.68 35.75 -0.15
C TYR A 102 -4.35 34.91 -1.24
N LYS A 103 -3.66 34.65 -2.36
CA LYS A 103 -4.18 33.80 -3.43
C LYS A 103 -4.46 32.37 -2.97
N GLN A 104 -3.59 31.79 -2.13
CA GLN A 104 -3.82 30.48 -1.53
C GLN A 104 -5.03 30.46 -0.60
N LEU A 105 -5.22 31.53 0.19
CA LEU A 105 -6.40 31.66 1.03
C LEU A 105 -7.69 31.74 0.22
N GLN A 106 -7.70 32.48 -0.90
CA GLN A 106 -8.86 32.51 -1.80
C GLN A 106 -9.17 31.14 -2.41
N GLN A 107 -8.14 30.40 -2.80
CA GLN A 107 -8.29 29.03 -3.30
C GLN A 107 -8.85 28.10 -2.22
N ALA A 108 -8.38 28.20 -0.97
CA ALA A 108 -8.89 27.42 0.14
C ALA A 108 -10.37 27.74 0.45
N VAL A 109 -10.75 29.02 0.46
CA VAL A 109 -12.15 29.45 0.60
C VAL A 109 -13.02 28.87 -0.51
N SER A 110 -12.55 28.93 -1.75
CA SER A 110 -13.26 28.34 -2.90
C SER A 110 -13.37 26.81 -2.79
N GLY A 111 -12.31 26.14 -2.32
CA GLY A 111 -12.30 24.69 -2.07
C GLY A 111 -13.31 24.27 -1.01
N ILE A 112 -13.43 25.02 0.10
CA ILE A 112 -14.46 24.79 1.12
C ILE A 112 -15.86 24.95 0.50
N SER A 113 -16.09 25.97 -0.34
CA SER A 113 -17.38 26.16 -1.03
C SER A 113 -17.74 24.95 -1.90
N ASN A 114 -16.82 24.54 -2.76
CA ASN A 114 -17.02 23.46 -3.72
C ASN A 114 -17.31 22.13 -2.99
N ALA A 115 -16.50 21.78 -2.00
CA ALA A 115 -16.69 20.56 -1.22
C ALA A 115 -17.99 20.61 -0.38
N ALA A 116 -18.38 21.78 0.16
CA ALA A 116 -19.60 21.91 0.94
C ALA A 116 -20.87 21.63 0.13
N GLN A 117 -20.83 21.96 -1.16
CA GLN A 117 -21.93 21.86 -2.11
C GLN A 117 -21.97 20.53 -2.88
N ALA A 118 -20.99 19.64 -2.66
CA ALA A 118 -20.95 18.33 -3.30
C ALA A 118 -22.26 17.54 -3.06
N ALA A 119 -22.85 17.04 -4.15
CA ALA A 119 -24.11 16.29 -4.13
C ALA A 119 -23.86 14.82 -3.78
N ALA A 120 -24.89 14.15 -3.23
CA ALA A 120 -24.81 12.76 -2.79
C ALA A 120 -24.86 11.72 -3.94
N SER A 121 -24.73 12.15 -5.20
CA SER A 121 -25.13 11.39 -6.40
C SER A 121 -23.98 10.93 -7.28
N ASP A 122 -22.73 11.05 -6.85
CA ASP A 122 -21.64 10.47 -7.63
C ASP A 122 -21.56 8.98 -7.27
N ASP A 123 -22.09 8.16 -8.19
CA ASP A 123 -21.92 6.72 -8.22
C ASP A 123 -20.43 6.42 -8.01
N ALA A 124 -20.08 5.86 -6.85
CA ALA A 124 -18.73 5.40 -6.52
C ALA A 124 -18.20 4.34 -7.52
N ALA A 125 -19.03 3.91 -8.48
CA ALA A 125 -18.69 3.00 -9.56
C ALA A 125 -18.11 3.68 -10.82
N GLN A 126 -18.09 5.02 -10.93
CA GLN A 126 -17.67 5.72 -12.16
C GLN A 126 -16.61 6.81 -12.03
N GLN A 127 -16.12 7.15 -10.83
CA GLN A 127 -14.87 7.89 -10.74
C GLN A 127 -13.70 6.95 -11.06
N GLN A 128 -12.93 7.29 -12.09
CA GLN A 128 -11.66 6.65 -12.42
C GLN A 128 -10.88 6.38 -11.13
N GLY A 129 -10.56 5.11 -10.85
CA GLY A 129 -9.94 4.67 -9.60
C GLY A 129 -8.75 5.57 -9.23
N GLY A 130 -8.80 6.17 -8.05
CA GLY A 130 -7.91 7.26 -7.62
C GLY A 130 -6.47 6.84 -7.35
N GLY A 131 -6.12 5.58 -7.61
CA GLY A 131 -4.76 5.04 -7.48
C GLY A 131 -3.81 5.50 -8.58
N GLY A 132 -2.66 4.82 -8.66
CA GLY A 132 -1.64 5.06 -9.67
C GLY A 132 -2.09 4.69 -11.08
N GLU A 133 -1.85 5.58 -12.04
CA GLU A 133 -2.24 5.38 -13.45
C GLU A 133 -1.54 4.17 -14.07
N LEU A 134 -0.24 3.99 -13.78
CA LEU A 134 0.55 2.86 -14.27
C LEU A 134 0.20 1.57 -13.51
N ALA A 135 -0.09 1.67 -12.21
CA ALA A 135 -0.60 0.55 -11.41
C ALA A 135 -1.93 0.01 -11.98
N TYR A 136 -2.86 0.93 -12.28
CA TYR A 136 -4.14 0.62 -12.89
C TYR A 136 -3.95 0.00 -14.28
N ALA A 137 -3.10 0.59 -15.12
CA ALA A 137 -2.82 0.08 -16.47
C ALA A 137 -2.28 -1.36 -16.44
N LEU A 138 -1.28 -1.63 -15.59
CA LEU A 138 -0.71 -2.97 -15.39
C LEU A 138 -1.77 -3.97 -14.89
N ASN A 139 -2.55 -3.61 -13.87
CA ASN A 139 -3.59 -4.49 -13.32
C ASN A 139 -4.71 -4.78 -14.32
N ASN A 140 -5.07 -3.79 -15.14
CA ASN A 140 -6.09 -3.94 -16.16
C ASN A 140 -5.58 -4.79 -17.32
N PHE A 141 -4.31 -4.64 -17.70
CA PHE A 141 -3.67 -5.47 -18.71
C PHE A 141 -3.60 -6.94 -18.28
N ASP A 142 -3.19 -7.23 -17.04
CA ASP A 142 -3.16 -8.60 -16.47
C ASP A 142 -4.54 -9.29 -16.51
N LYS A 143 -5.63 -8.52 -16.38
CA LYS A 143 -7.00 -9.06 -16.50
C LYS A 143 -7.41 -9.34 -17.94
N GLN A 144 -6.86 -8.62 -18.90
CA GLN A 144 -7.28 -8.65 -20.31
C GLN A 144 -6.48 -9.62 -21.17
N ILE A 145 -5.29 -10.05 -20.74
CA ILE A 145 -4.49 -11.07 -21.46
C ILE A 145 -5.14 -12.48 -21.43
N ILE A 146 -6.08 -12.72 -20.52
CA ILE A 146 -6.80 -14.00 -20.38
C ILE A 146 -8.14 -13.92 -21.10
N VAL A 147 -8.19 -14.38 -22.35
CA VAL A 147 -9.37 -14.34 -23.22
C VAL A 147 -9.86 -15.76 -23.54
N ASP A 148 -11.16 -15.94 -23.76
CA ASP A 148 -11.67 -17.21 -24.31
C ASP A 148 -11.18 -17.35 -25.77
N PRO A 149 -10.42 -18.41 -26.12
CA PRO A 149 -9.90 -18.58 -27.49
C PRO A 149 -10.99 -18.61 -28.56
N SER A 150 -12.22 -18.99 -28.21
CA SER A 150 -13.36 -18.98 -29.12
C SER A 150 -13.90 -17.57 -29.40
N MET A 151 -13.61 -16.61 -28.52
CA MET A 151 -13.99 -15.20 -28.62
C MET A 151 -12.85 -14.33 -29.16
N PHE A 152 -11.65 -14.90 -29.34
CA PHE A 152 -10.49 -14.19 -29.86
C PHE A 152 -10.71 -13.80 -31.33
N SER A 153 -10.53 -12.51 -31.60
CA SER A 153 -10.56 -11.91 -32.94
C SER A 153 -9.29 -11.08 -33.09
N GLU A 154 -8.46 -11.43 -34.06
CA GLU A 154 -7.18 -10.75 -34.28
C GLU A 154 -7.39 -9.24 -34.52
N GLU A 155 -8.36 -8.87 -35.35
CA GLU A 155 -8.69 -7.47 -35.68
C GLU A 155 -9.06 -6.62 -34.46
N ARG A 156 -9.54 -7.23 -33.37
CA ARG A 156 -9.99 -6.50 -32.17
C ARG A 156 -9.02 -6.64 -30.98
N PHE A 157 -8.54 -7.85 -30.72
CA PHE A 157 -7.75 -8.14 -29.51
C PHE A 157 -6.29 -7.78 -29.66
N ARG A 158 -5.70 -7.99 -30.84
CA ARG A 158 -4.29 -7.64 -31.10
C ARG A 158 -4.03 -6.14 -30.94
N PRO A 159 -4.71 -5.24 -31.67
CA PRO A 159 -4.45 -3.81 -31.54
C PRO A 159 -4.77 -3.31 -30.12
N SER A 160 -5.81 -3.84 -29.47
CA SER A 160 -6.14 -3.43 -28.10
C SER A 160 -5.09 -3.83 -27.07
N LEU A 161 -4.48 -5.02 -27.18
CA LEU A 161 -3.44 -5.45 -26.25
C LEU A 161 -2.11 -4.73 -26.53
N GLU A 162 -1.77 -4.53 -27.80
CA GLU A 162 -0.56 -3.78 -28.21
C GLU A 162 -0.64 -2.32 -27.73
N GLU A 163 -1.76 -1.62 -27.96
CA GLU A 163 -1.96 -0.23 -27.51
C GLU A 163 -1.86 -0.10 -25.99
N ARG A 164 -2.45 -1.04 -25.24
CA ARG A 164 -2.38 -1.04 -23.77
C ARG A 164 -0.97 -1.31 -23.27
N LEU A 165 -0.24 -2.23 -23.90
CA LEU A 165 1.13 -2.52 -23.52
C LEU A 165 2.04 -1.31 -23.81
N GLU A 166 1.88 -0.65 -24.95
CA GLU A 166 2.66 0.56 -25.27
C GLU A 166 2.32 1.72 -24.33
N SER A 167 1.08 1.82 -23.84
CA SER A 167 0.72 2.77 -22.77
C SER A 167 1.46 2.47 -21.47
N ILE A 168 1.58 1.19 -21.08
CA ILE A 168 2.36 0.77 -19.91
C ILE A 168 3.85 1.08 -20.11
N ILE A 169 4.40 0.78 -21.29
CA ILE A 169 5.81 1.02 -21.60
C ILE A 169 6.12 2.52 -21.62
N SER A 170 5.20 3.35 -22.10
CA SER A 170 5.34 4.81 -22.05
C SER A 170 5.40 5.33 -20.61
N GLY A 171 4.57 4.79 -19.71
CA GLY A 171 4.64 5.10 -18.28
C GLY A 171 5.93 4.61 -17.62
N ALA A 172 6.40 3.41 -17.98
CA ALA A 172 7.68 2.87 -17.53
C ALA A 172 8.87 3.70 -18.02
N ALA A 173 8.80 4.24 -19.24
CA ALA A 173 9.84 5.09 -19.83
C ALA A 173 10.00 6.41 -19.05
N LEU A 174 8.90 7.05 -18.62
CA LEU A 174 8.97 8.24 -17.77
C LEU A 174 9.75 7.98 -16.47
N MET A 175 9.64 6.78 -15.91
CA MET A 175 10.41 6.39 -14.73
C MET A 175 11.83 5.92 -15.05
N ALA A 176 12.12 5.46 -16.26
CA ALA A 176 13.47 5.08 -16.67
C ALA A 176 14.31 6.30 -17.09
N ASP A 177 13.67 7.31 -17.67
CA ASP A 177 14.28 8.53 -18.20
C ASP A 177 14.30 9.69 -17.18
N SER A 178 13.77 9.48 -15.97
CA SER A 178 13.82 10.48 -14.90
C SER A 178 15.27 10.81 -14.52
N SER A 179 15.54 12.08 -14.23
CA SER A 179 16.86 12.56 -13.83
C SER A 179 17.38 11.97 -12.51
N CYS A 180 16.48 11.39 -11.71
CA CYS A 180 16.78 10.74 -10.44
C CYS A 180 16.97 9.22 -10.58
N THR A 181 16.83 8.66 -11.79
CA THR A 181 16.97 7.22 -12.03
C THR A 181 18.42 6.85 -12.23
N ARG A 182 18.86 5.80 -11.51
CA ARG A 182 20.20 5.23 -11.66
C ARG A 182 20.36 4.53 -13.01
N ASP A 183 21.54 4.61 -13.62
CA ASP A 183 21.79 4.06 -14.96
C ASP A 183 21.54 2.54 -15.04
N ASP A 184 21.95 1.78 -14.00
CA ASP A 184 21.73 0.34 -13.90
C ASP A 184 20.24 -0.01 -13.76
N ARG A 185 19.47 0.80 -13.03
CA ARG A 185 18.02 0.64 -12.94
C ARG A 185 17.34 0.93 -14.28
N ARG A 186 17.75 1.99 -14.97
CA ARG A 186 17.23 2.34 -16.31
C ARG A 186 17.40 1.17 -17.27
N GLU A 187 18.60 0.58 -17.34
CA GLU A 187 18.87 -0.59 -18.20
C GLU A 187 17.97 -1.79 -17.86
N ARG A 188 17.75 -2.07 -16.56
CA ARG A 188 16.83 -3.14 -16.13
C ARG A 188 15.38 -2.88 -16.53
N ILE A 189 14.88 -1.65 -16.42
CA ILE A 189 13.51 -1.29 -16.87
C ILE A 189 13.39 -1.47 -18.38
N VAL A 190 14.37 -0.98 -19.16
CA VAL A 190 14.39 -1.12 -20.62
C VAL A 190 14.40 -2.60 -21.03
N ALA A 191 15.21 -3.42 -20.37
CA ALA A 191 15.26 -4.86 -20.62
C ALA A 191 13.91 -5.54 -20.34
N GLU A 192 13.25 -5.22 -19.21
CA GLU A 192 11.92 -5.79 -18.92
C GLU A 192 10.82 -5.26 -19.84
N CYS A 193 10.91 -4.00 -20.31
CA CYS A 193 10.01 -3.46 -21.34
C CYS A 193 10.13 -4.25 -22.66
N ASN A 194 11.34 -4.63 -23.05
CA ASN A 194 11.55 -5.49 -24.22
C ASN A 194 11.07 -6.93 -23.98
N ALA A 195 11.29 -7.46 -22.77
CA ALA A 195 10.86 -8.81 -22.40
C ALA A 195 9.33 -8.95 -22.37
N VAL A 196 8.61 -7.96 -21.84
CA VAL A 196 7.14 -7.93 -21.83
C VAL A 196 6.59 -7.78 -23.26
N ARG A 197 7.24 -6.97 -24.11
CA ARG A 197 6.87 -6.82 -25.53
C ARG A 197 7.02 -8.14 -26.29
N GLN A 198 8.14 -8.85 -26.09
CA GLN A 198 8.35 -10.17 -26.70
C GLN A 198 7.34 -11.21 -26.18
N ALA A 199 7.08 -11.24 -24.87
CA ALA A 199 6.10 -12.15 -24.28
C ALA A 199 4.69 -11.95 -24.85
N LEU A 200 4.31 -10.70 -25.16
CA LEU A 200 3.02 -10.42 -25.81
C LEU A 200 2.98 -10.95 -27.25
N GLN A 201 4.06 -10.81 -28.02
CA GLN A 201 4.09 -11.34 -29.39
C GLN A 201 4.04 -12.87 -29.43
N ASP A 202 4.71 -13.54 -28.49
CA ASP A 202 4.60 -14.99 -28.30
C ASP A 202 3.15 -15.39 -27.96
N LEU A 203 2.51 -14.66 -27.03
CA LEU A 203 1.12 -14.91 -26.61
C LEU A 203 0.12 -14.72 -27.76
N LEU A 204 0.25 -13.64 -28.55
CA LEU A 204 -0.60 -13.36 -29.70
C LEU A 204 -0.48 -14.47 -30.76
N SER A 205 0.74 -14.97 -30.99
CA SER A 205 1.00 -16.07 -31.92
C SER A 205 0.29 -17.36 -31.48
N GLU A 206 0.31 -17.68 -30.18
CA GLU A 206 -0.41 -18.83 -29.62
C GLU A 206 -1.93 -18.66 -29.68
N TYR A 207 -2.47 -17.45 -29.49
CA TYR A 207 -3.90 -17.19 -29.69
C TYR A 207 -4.33 -17.37 -31.14
N MET A 208 -3.51 -16.97 -32.11
CA MET A 208 -3.77 -17.23 -33.54
C MET A 208 -3.78 -18.74 -33.84
N GLY A 209 -2.82 -19.49 -33.29
CA GLY A 209 -2.76 -20.96 -33.43
C GLY A 209 -3.90 -21.72 -32.76
N ASN A 210 -4.54 -21.10 -31.75
CA ASN A 210 -5.63 -21.67 -30.97
C ASN A 210 -7.01 -21.06 -31.32
N ALA A 211 -7.11 -20.24 -32.37
CA ALA A 211 -8.33 -19.56 -32.79
C ALA A 211 -9.43 -20.55 -33.20
N GLY A 212 -10.67 -20.31 -32.75
CA GLY A 212 -11.84 -21.14 -33.07
C GLY A 212 -11.92 -22.47 -32.32
N ARG A 213 -10.96 -22.78 -31.43
CA ARG A 213 -11.01 -23.97 -30.56
C ARG A 213 -11.79 -23.67 -29.28
N LYS A 214 -12.55 -24.67 -28.80
CA LYS A 214 -13.34 -24.57 -27.55
C LYS A 214 -12.49 -24.63 -26.28
N GLU A 215 -11.30 -25.22 -26.32
CA GLU A 215 -10.40 -25.34 -25.17
C GLU A 215 -9.03 -24.70 -25.44
N ARG A 216 -8.38 -24.22 -24.38
CA ARG A 216 -7.02 -23.65 -24.42
C ARG A 216 -6.00 -24.78 -24.56
N SER A 217 -5.04 -24.62 -25.48
CA SER A 217 -3.88 -25.52 -25.54
C SER A 217 -2.95 -25.31 -24.34
N ASP A 218 -2.15 -26.33 -24.01
CA ASP A 218 -1.12 -26.22 -22.98
C ASP A 218 -0.05 -25.16 -23.34
N ALA A 219 0.22 -25.00 -24.65
CA ALA A 219 1.10 -23.96 -25.17
C ALA A 219 0.54 -22.55 -24.91
N LEU A 220 -0.76 -22.34 -25.14
CA LEU A 220 -1.43 -21.07 -24.85
C LEU A 220 -1.43 -20.77 -23.34
N ASN A 221 -1.70 -21.78 -22.49
CA ASN A 221 -1.62 -21.59 -21.03
C ASN A 221 -0.19 -21.21 -20.60
N SER A 222 0.83 -21.86 -21.15
CA SER A 222 2.23 -21.53 -20.86
C SER A 222 2.61 -20.12 -21.33
N ALA A 223 2.09 -19.66 -22.47
CA ALA A 223 2.30 -18.30 -22.94
C ALA A 223 1.59 -17.25 -22.06
N ILE A 224 0.38 -17.55 -21.57
CA ILE A 224 -0.33 -16.70 -20.60
C ILE A 224 0.47 -16.62 -19.28
N ASP A 225 1.01 -17.73 -18.81
CA ASP A 225 1.83 -17.78 -17.58
C ASP A 225 3.11 -16.95 -17.77
N LYS A 226 3.79 -17.10 -18.91
CA LYS A 226 4.98 -16.30 -19.25
C LYS A 226 4.67 -14.80 -19.32
N MET A 227 3.55 -14.43 -19.94
CA MET A 227 3.09 -13.03 -20.03
C MET A 227 2.83 -12.44 -18.64
N THR A 228 2.09 -13.17 -17.79
CA THR A 228 1.77 -12.77 -16.42
C THR A 228 3.03 -12.65 -15.56
N LYS A 229 4.00 -13.55 -15.74
CA LYS A 229 5.31 -13.44 -15.09
C LYS A 229 6.04 -12.18 -15.53
N LYS A 230 6.05 -11.86 -16.83
CA LYS A 230 6.76 -10.68 -17.36
C LYS A 230 6.14 -9.35 -16.98
N THR A 231 4.82 -9.25 -16.88
CA THR A 231 4.18 -8.04 -16.31
C THR A 231 4.52 -7.87 -14.82
N ARG A 232 4.63 -8.97 -14.06
CA ARG A 232 5.08 -8.95 -12.67
C ARG A 232 6.55 -8.52 -12.52
N ASP A 233 7.44 -9.04 -13.36
CA ASP A 233 8.87 -8.68 -13.36
C ASP A 233 9.06 -7.18 -13.65
N LEU A 234 8.36 -6.64 -14.67
CA LEU A 234 8.36 -5.20 -14.96
C LEU A 234 7.82 -4.40 -13.77
N ARG A 235 6.64 -4.76 -13.23
CA ARG A 235 6.05 -4.10 -12.04
C ARG A 235 7.04 -4.07 -10.86
N ARG A 236 7.83 -5.13 -10.67
CA ARG A 236 8.87 -5.19 -9.64
C ARG A 236 10.02 -4.22 -9.91
N GLN A 237 10.56 -4.18 -11.13
CA GLN A 237 11.62 -3.22 -11.46
C GLN A 237 11.14 -1.77 -11.29
N LEU A 238 9.89 -1.50 -11.62
CA LEU A 238 9.26 -0.20 -11.40
C LEU A 238 9.17 0.16 -9.90
N ARG A 239 8.78 -0.78 -9.02
CA ARG A 239 8.80 -0.56 -7.56
C ARG A 239 10.20 -0.29 -7.02
N LYS A 240 11.18 -1.09 -7.42
CA LYS A 240 12.58 -0.90 -7.00
C LYS A 240 13.13 0.44 -7.51
N ALA A 241 12.75 0.87 -8.72
CA ALA A 241 13.10 2.19 -9.22
C ALA A 241 12.57 3.30 -8.30
N VAL A 242 11.29 3.28 -7.94
CA VAL A 242 10.75 4.26 -6.97
C VAL A 242 11.50 4.21 -5.64
N MET A 243 11.88 3.02 -5.16
CA MET A 243 12.68 2.92 -3.93
C MET A 243 14.07 3.54 -4.07
N ASP A 244 14.75 3.37 -5.20
CA ASP A 244 16.03 4.06 -5.45
C ASP A 244 15.83 5.58 -5.35
N HIS A 245 14.78 6.11 -5.97
CA HIS A 245 14.43 7.53 -5.93
C HIS A 245 14.14 8.03 -4.50
N VAL A 246 13.33 7.30 -3.74
CA VAL A 246 13.02 7.61 -2.33
C VAL A 246 14.29 7.57 -1.49
N SER A 247 15.10 6.54 -1.68
CA SER A 247 16.34 6.32 -0.94
C SER A 247 17.31 7.45 -1.17
N ASP A 248 17.48 7.94 -2.40
CA ASP A 248 18.48 8.97 -2.77
C ASP A 248 17.99 10.42 -2.64
N SER A 249 16.72 10.68 -2.93
CA SER A 249 16.19 12.05 -2.89
C SER A 249 15.76 12.50 -1.50
N PHE A 250 15.46 11.57 -0.58
CA PHE A 250 14.96 11.89 0.78
C PHE A 250 16.02 11.82 1.89
N LEU A 251 17.33 11.71 1.59
CA LEU A 251 18.37 11.77 2.63
C LEU A 251 18.54 13.18 3.22
N GLU A 252 18.92 14.15 2.39
CA GLU A 252 19.39 15.47 2.82
C GLU A 252 18.44 16.59 2.38
N THR A 253 17.19 16.50 2.79
CA THR A 253 16.11 17.35 2.28
C THR A 253 16.19 18.83 2.67
N ASN A 254 17.04 19.18 3.64
CA ASN A 254 17.16 20.52 4.20
C ASN A 254 18.45 21.26 3.85
N VAL A 255 19.46 20.60 3.26
CA VAL A 255 20.76 21.23 2.99
C VAL A 255 20.65 22.45 2.05
N PRO A 256 19.93 22.38 0.90
CA PRO A 256 19.75 23.55 0.04
C PRO A 256 19.05 24.72 0.74
N LEU A 257 18.16 24.43 1.69
CA LEU A 257 17.50 25.46 2.49
C LEU A 257 18.46 26.15 3.46
N LEU A 258 19.30 25.38 4.16
CA LEU A 258 20.27 25.93 5.11
C LEU A 258 21.29 26.85 4.42
N VAL A 259 21.81 26.42 3.26
CA VAL A 259 22.72 27.23 2.44
C VAL A 259 22.05 28.52 1.96
N LEU A 260 20.79 28.43 1.49
CA LEU A 260 20.00 29.59 1.08
C LEU A 260 19.79 30.59 2.23
N ILE A 261 19.46 30.10 3.43
CA ILE A 261 19.25 30.94 4.62
C ILE A 261 20.55 31.59 5.06
N GLU A 262 21.68 30.89 5.00
CA GLU A 262 22.97 31.44 5.41
C GLU A 262 23.41 32.58 4.48
N ALA A 263 23.25 32.42 3.16
CA ALA A 263 23.47 33.51 2.20
C ALA A 263 22.55 34.72 2.49
N ALA A 264 21.30 34.47 2.88
CA ALA A 264 20.35 35.53 3.23
C ALA A 264 20.73 36.26 4.53
N LYS A 265 21.19 35.55 5.56
CA LYS A 265 21.69 36.15 6.81
C LYS A 265 22.90 37.04 6.58
N ASN A 266 23.76 36.67 5.63
CA ASN A 266 24.93 37.46 5.23
C ASN A 266 24.58 38.66 4.34
N GLY A 267 23.32 38.82 3.92
CA GLY A 267 22.89 39.92 3.06
C GLY A 267 23.32 39.79 1.60
N ASN A 268 23.72 38.59 1.16
CA ASN A 268 24.26 38.36 -0.18
C ASN A 268 23.13 38.10 -1.18
N GLU A 269 22.47 39.16 -1.66
CA GLU A 269 21.31 39.03 -2.57
C GLU A 269 21.58 38.23 -3.85
N LYS A 270 22.82 38.27 -4.36
CA LYS A 270 23.20 37.51 -5.58
C LYS A 270 23.25 36.01 -5.30
N GLU A 271 23.94 35.60 -4.24
CA GLU A 271 24.05 34.20 -3.82
C GLU A 271 22.67 33.63 -3.46
N VAL A 272 21.81 34.42 -2.80
CA VAL A 272 20.43 33.99 -2.49
C VAL A 272 19.65 33.67 -3.76
N LYS A 273 19.83 34.40 -4.86
CA LYS A 273 19.17 34.09 -6.14
C LYS A 273 19.70 32.80 -6.77
N GLU A 274 21.00 32.56 -6.68
CA GLU A 274 21.65 31.34 -7.19
C GLU A 274 21.20 30.12 -6.36
N TYR A 275 21.30 30.17 -5.03
CA TYR A 275 20.84 29.10 -4.15
C TYR A 275 19.32 28.90 -4.15
N ALA A 276 18.53 29.93 -4.45
CA ALA A 276 17.09 29.79 -4.62
C ALA A 276 16.72 28.91 -5.82
N GLN A 277 17.54 28.90 -6.88
CA GLN A 277 17.34 28.00 -8.02
C GLN A 277 17.64 26.56 -7.60
N VAL A 278 18.77 26.32 -6.93
CA VAL A 278 19.16 25.00 -6.41
C VAL A 278 18.09 24.44 -5.46
N PHE A 279 17.60 25.27 -4.52
CA PHE A 279 16.53 24.90 -3.61
C PHE A 279 15.24 24.54 -4.34
N ARG A 280 14.85 25.30 -5.36
CA ARG A 280 13.66 25.02 -6.18
C ARG A 280 13.81 23.74 -6.99
N GLU A 281 14.95 23.52 -7.60
CA GLU A 281 15.24 22.28 -8.34
C GLU A 281 15.17 21.07 -7.42
N HIS A 282 15.74 21.17 -6.22
CA HIS A 282 15.62 20.12 -5.20
C HIS A 282 14.17 19.89 -4.77
N ALA A 283 13.39 20.95 -4.52
CA ALA A 283 11.96 20.85 -4.22
C ALA A 283 11.17 20.14 -5.34
N ASN A 284 11.47 20.47 -6.60
CA ASN A 284 10.85 19.83 -7.76
C ASN A 284 11.21 18.34 -7.84
N LYS A 285 12.47 17.96 -7.53
CA LYS A 285 12.88 16.55 -7.42
C LYS A 285 12.08 15.80 -6.35
N LEU A 286 11.90 16.39 -5.17
CA LEU A 286 11.08 15.77 -4.11
C LEU A 286 9.63 15.51 -4.59
N ILE A 287 9.04 16.47 -5.30
CA ILE A 287 7.70 16.37 -5.87
C ILE A 287 7.65 15.33 -7.00
N GLU A 288 8.65 15.29 -7.86
CA GLU A 288 8.78 14.30 -8.94
C GLU A 288 8.81 12.88 -8.37
N VAL A 289 9.68 12.60 -7.39
CA VAL A 289 9.77 11.30 -6.72
C VAL A 289 8.44 10.90 -6.07
N ALA A 290 7.76 11.83 -5.40
CA ALA A 290 6.45 11.57 -4.82
C ALA A 290 5.38 11.21 -5.87
N ASN A 291 5.40 11.85 -7.04
CA ASN A 291 4.49 11.55 -8.13
C ASN A 291 4.80 10.22 -8.82
N LEU A 292 6.09 9.88 -8.97
CA LEU A 292 6.52 8.56 -9.47
C LEU A 292 6.03 7.44 -8.53
N ALA A 293 6.18 7.62 -7.21
CA ALA A 293 5.64 6.68 -6.21
C ALA A 293 4.10 6.53 -6.34
N CYS A 294 3.40 7.65 -6.57
CA CYS A 294 1.95 7.62 -6.80
C CYS A 294 1.57 6.80 -8.04
N SER A 295 2.34 6.88 -9.12
CA SER A 295 2.00 6.26 -10.41
C SER A 295 1.87 4.73 -10.34
N ILE A 296 2.60 4.08 -9.44
CA ILE A 296 2.66 2.62 -9.29
C ILE A 296 1.95 2.08 -8.04
N SER A 297 1.41 2.95 -7.19
CA SER A 297 0.70 2.53 -5.98
C SER A 297 -0.76 2.16 -6.26
N ASN A 298 -1.24 1.12 -5.59
CA ASN A 298 -2.65 0.74 -5.59
C ASN A 298 -3.43 1.34 -4.39
N ASN A 299 -2.76 2.07 -3.50
CA ASN A 299 -3.37 2.69 -2.33
C ASN A 299 -3.99 4.05 -2.71
N GLU A 300 -5.27 4.06 -3.10
CA GLU A 300 -5.94 5.28 -3.59
C GLU A 300 -5.96 6.42 -2.55
N GLU A 301 -6.21 6.10 -1.28
CA GLU A 301 -6.24 7.07 -0.19
C GLU A 301 -4.85 7.65 0.08
N GLY A 302 -3.82 6.80 0.13
CA GLY A 302 -2.43 7.25 0.29
C GLY A 302 -1.95 8.10 -0.89
N VAL A 303 -2.23 7.70 -2.14
CA VAL A 303 -1.88 8.46 -3.34
C VAL A 303 -2.46 9.88 -3.30
N LYS A 304 -3.70 10.00 -2.82
CA LYS A 304 -4.36 11.30 -2.64
C LYS A 304 -3.66 12.16 -1.60
N LEU A 305 -3.25 11.58 -0.45
CA LEU A 305 -2.49 12.30 0.58
C LEU A 305 -1.14 12.78 0.06
N VAL A 306 -0.41 11.94 -0.69
CA VAL A 306 0.88 12.30 -1.30
C VAL A 306 0.71 13.45 -2.29
N ARG A 307 -0.21 13.35 -3.25
CA ARG A 307 -0.47 14.41 -4.23
C ARG A 307 -0.88 15.73 -3.57
N MET A 308 -1.68 15.65 -2.50
CA MET A 308 -2.05 16.81 -1.70
C MET A 308 -0.83 17.44 -1.03
N SER A 309 0.01 16.64 -0.35
CA SER A 309 1.22 17.13 0.30
C SER A 309 2.22 17.73 -0.70
N ALA A 310 2.39 17.10 -1.86
CA ALA A 310 3.24 17.59 -2.94
C ALA A 310 2.79 18.97 -3.45
N SER A 311 1.47 19.15 -3.68
CA SER A 311 0.92 20.45 -4.08
C SER A 311 1.11 21.55 -3.03
N GLN A 312 1.06 21.19 -1.74
CA GLN A 312 1.32 22.12 -0.65
C GLN A 312 2.80 22.53 -0.60
N LEU A 313 3.71 21.57 -0.84
CA LEU A 313 5.15 21.82 -0.91
C LEU A 313 5.50 22.71 -2.11
N GLU A 314 4.93 22.44 -3.28
CA GLU A 314 5.06 23.27 -4.50
C GLU A 314 4.65 24.72 -4.23
N ALA A 315 3.51 24.91 -3.57
CA ALA A 315 2.98 26.22 -3.27
C ALA A 315 3.74 26.94 -2.14
N LEU A 316 4.46 26.21 -1.29
CA LEU A 316 5.29 26.74 -0.20
C LEU A 316 6.67 27.18 -0.69
N CYS A 317 7.28 26.45 -1.62
CA CYS A 317 8.61 26.71 -2.17
C CYS A 317 8.87 28.20 -2.52
N PRO A 318 8.02 28.89 -3.32
CA PRO A 318 8.26 30.29 -3.65
C PRO A 318 8.13 31.24 -2.44
N GLN A 319 7.38 30.87 -1.40
CA GLN A 319 7.25 31.69 -0.19
C GLN A 319 8.53 31.67 0.64
N VAL A 320 9.16 30.50 0.74
CA VAL A 320 10.46 30.33 1.40
C VAL A 320 11.53 31.15 0.69
N ILE A 321 11.56 31.11 -0.66
CA ILE A 321 12.49 31.91 -1.47
C ILE A 321 12.25 33.41 -1.25
N ASN A 322 10.98 33.85 -1.21
CA ASN A 322 10.66 35.26 -0.97
C ASN A 322 11.07 35.71 0.44
N ALA A 323 10.94 34.85 1.45
CA ALA A 323 11.41 35.13 2.80
C ALA A 323 12.94 35.30 2.84
N ALA A 324 13.68 34.43 2.14
CA ALA A 324 15.13 34.52 2.02
C ALA A 324 15.57 35.81 1.30
N LEU A 325 14.92 36.17 0.19
CA LEU A 325 15.18 37.42 -0.52
C LEU A 325 14.90 38.66 0.35
N ALA A 326 13.83 38.62 1.15
CA ALA A 326 13.50 39.73 2.04
C ALA A 326 14.51 39.86 3.19
N LEU A 327 14.99 38.74 3.72
CA LEU A 327 16.07 38.71 4.71
C LEU A 327 17.39 39.22 4.11
N ALA A 328 17.72 38.81 2.89
CA ALA A 328 18.93 39.29 2.19
C ALA A 328 18.94 40.81 1.99
N ALA A 329 17.78 41.39 1.67
CA ALA A 329 17.64 42.84 1.51
C ALA A 329 17.74 43.61 2.85
N LYS A 330 17.37 42.98 3.97
CA LYS A 330 17.35 43.60 5.31
C LYS A 330 17.83 42.59 6.39
N PRO A 331 19.12 42.18 6.40
CA PRO A 331 19.59 41.08 7.25
C PRO A 331 19.52 41.38 8.75
N GLN A 332 19.55 42.67 9.11
CA GLN A 332 19.45 43.14 10.50
C GLN A 332 17.99 43.35 10.97
N SER A 333 17.01 43.20 10.07
CA SER A 333 15.60 43.33 10.46
C SER A 333 15.17 42.12 11.26
N LYS A 334 14.79 42.35 12.53
CA LYS A 334 14.27 41.29 13.40
C LYS A 334 13.04 40.61 12.80
N LEU A 335 12.16 41.38 12.14
CA LEU A 335 11.00 40.84 11.46
C LEU A 335 11.39 39.91 10.30
N ALA A 336 12.44 40.25 9.55
CA ALA A 336 12.92 39.42 8.45
C ALA A 336 13.48 38.08 8.94
N GLN A 337 14.22 38.12 10.06
CA GLN A 337 14.77 36.93 10.72
C GLN A 337 13.65 36.03 11.24
N GLU A 338 12.70 36.59 12.01
CA GLU A 338 11.53 35.87 12.54
C GLU A 338 10.67 35.26 11.41
N ASN A 339 10.49 35.99 10.30
CA ASN A 339 9.75 35.50 9.14
C ASN A 339 10.49 34.35 8.43
N MET A 340 11.82 34.42 8.30
CA MET A 340 12.61 33.34 7.71
C MET A 340 12.57 32.08 8.58
N ASP A 341 12.69 32.21 9.91
CA ASP A 341 12.61 31.08 10.85
C ASP A 341 11.23 30.39 10.78
N LEU A 342 10.15 31.17 10.69
CA LEU A 342 8.80 30.64 10.49
C LEU A 342 8.70 29.78 9.21
N PHE A 343 9.23 30.29 8.08
CA PHE A 343 9.20 29.56 6.81
C PHE A 343 10.15 28.36 6.78
N LYS A 344 11.28 28.42 7.50
CA LYS A 344 12.20 27.28 7.70
C LYS A 344 11.47 26.14 8.40
N GLU A 345 10.89 26.38 9.56
CA GLU A 345 10.14 25.36 10.31
C GLU A 345 8.95 24.80 9.50
N GLN A 346 8.29 25.68 8.74
CA GLN A 346 7.17 25.28 7.90
C GLN A 346 7.59 24.39 6.74
N TRP A 347 8.74 24.66 6.12
CA TRP A 347 9.33 23.83 5.07
C TRP A 347 9.69 22.46 5.61
N GLU A 348 10.49 22.40 6.69
CA GLU A 348 10.93 21.15 7.32
C GLU A 348 9.73 20.26 7.70
N ARG A 349 8.67 20.86 8.24
CA ARG A 349 7.43 20.15 8.56
C ARG A 349 6.71 19.63 7.32
N GLN A 350 6.59 20.44 6.26
CA GLN A 350 5.87 20.04 5.05
C GLN A 350 6.61 18.94 4.28
N VAL A 351 7.95 19.03 4.23
CA VAL A 351 8.79 17.96 3.67
C VAL A 351 8.58 16.66 4.45
N ARG A 352 8.60 16.69 5.79
CA ARG A 352 8.33 15.51 6.62
C ARG A 352 6.94 14.90 6.33
N VAL A 353 5.90 15.73 6.24
CA VAL A 353 4.56 15.25 5.87
C VAL A 353 4.53 14.59 4.49
N LEU A 354 5.30 15.10 3.52
CA LEU A 354 5.42 14.47 2.20
C LEU A 354 6.16 13.14 2.27
N THR A 355 7.30 13.08 2.98
CA THR A 355 8.10 11.85 3.07
C THR A 355 7.34 10.74 3.78
N ASP A 356 6.69 11.05 4.91
CA ASP A 356 5.88 10.07 5.66
C ASP A 356 4.69 9.58 4.81
N ALA A 357 4.02 10.47 4.07
CA ALA A 357 2.93 10.07 3.17
C ALA A 357 3.42 9.21 1.99
N VAL A 358 4.63 9.44 1.48
CA VAL A 358 5.23 8.59 0.46
C VAL A 358 5.57 7.21 1.04
N ASP A 359 6.06 7.15 2.28
CA ASP A 359 6.33 5.89 2.97
C ASP A 359 5.06 5.02 3.06
N ASP A 360 3.92 5.62 3.44
CA ASP A 360 2.62 4.94 3.56
C ASP A 360 2.12 4.27 2.27
N ILE A 361 2.61 4.69 1.10
CA ILE A 361 2.21 4.11 -0.21
C ILE A 361 3.27 3.19 -0.81
N THR A 362 4.39 3.01 -0.12
CA THR A 362 5.53 2.19 -0.53
C THR A 362 5.70 0.99 0.38
N SER A 363 6.33 -0.08 -0.11
CA SER A 363 6.58 -1.26 0.73
C SER A 363 7.83 -1.03 1.57
N ILE A 364 7.73 -1.23 2.89
CA ILE A 364 8.89 -1.27 3.77
C ILE A 364 9.90 -2.35 3.34
N ASP A 365 9.44 -3.46 2.75
CA ASP A 365 10.33 -4.55 2.30
C ASP A 365 11.20 -4.09 1.13
N ASP A 366 10.58 -3.47 0.11
CA ASP A 366 11.29 -2.91 -1.05
C ASP A 366 12.25 -1.79 -0.58
N PHE A 367 11.82 -0.94 0.37
CA PHE A 367 12.65 0.13 0.93
C PHE A 367 13.88 -0.39 1.67
N LEU A 368 13.73 -1.41 2.53
CA LEU A 368 14.83 -1.99 3.28
C LEU A 368 15.81 -2.74 2.38
N ALA A 369 15.30 -3.44 1.35
CA ALA A 369 16.14 -4.13 0.37
C ALA A 369 17.03 -3.15 -0.41
N VAL A 370 16.46 -2.05 -0.91
CA VAL A 370 17.23 -1.02 -1.62
C VAL A 370 18.17 -0.27 -0.67
N SER A 371 17.73 0.02 0.55
CA SER A 371 18.57 0.68 1.55
C SER A 371 19.78 -0.16 1.95
N GLU A 372 19.63 -1.48 2.12
CA GLU A 372 20.75 -2.40 2.37
C GLU A 372 21.79 -2.36 1.23
N ASN A 373 21.33 -2.41 -0.02
CA ASN A 373 22.21 -2.35 -1.19
C ASN A 373 22.95 -1.01 -1.31
N HIS A 374 22.24 0.10 -1.10
CA HIS A 374 22.87 1.42 -1.14
C HIS A 374 23.87 1.61 0.00
N ILE A 375 23.60 1.10 1.21
CA ILE A 375 24.57 1.13 2.31
C ILE A 375 25.82 0.33 1.96
N LEU A 376 25.67 -0.85 1.38
CA LEU A 376 26.81 -1.67 0.95
C LEU A 376 27.68 -0.91 -0.07
N GLU A 377 27.04 -0.29 -1.06
CA GLU A 377 27.72 0.54 -2.05
C GLU A 377 28.43 1.75 -1.41
N ASP A 378 27.72 2.50 -0.54
CA ASP A 378 28.24 3.69 0.10
C ASP A 378 29.40 3.35 1.05
N VAL A 379 29.31 2.23 1.80
CA VAL A 379 30.39 1.71 2.66
C VAL A 379 31.61 1.33 1.83
N ASN A 380 31.42 0.65 0.70
CA ASN A 380 32.54 0.32 -0.19
C ASN A 380 33.22 1.58 -0.74
N LYS A 381 32.45 2.59 -1.17
CA LYS A 381 33.00 3.88 -1.61
C LYS A 381 33.73 4.62 -0.48
N CYS A 382 33.21 4.55 0.74
CA CYS A 382 33.80 5.16 1.93
C CYS A 382 35.18 4.55 2.25
N VAL A 383 35.29 3.21 2.18
CA VAL A 383 36.57 2.50 2.36
C VAL A 383 37.55 2.80 1.21
N ILE A 384 37.08 2.89 -0.03
CA ILE A 384 37.93 3.29 -1.17
C ILE A 384 38.45 4.72 -0.98
N ALA A 385 37.60 5.66 -0.60
CA ALA A 385 38.00 7.05 -0.34
C ALA A 385 39.08 7.15 0.74
N LEU A 386 38.98 6.32 1.79
CA LEU A 386 40.02 6.20 2.81
C LEU A 386 41.36 5.73 2.22
N GLN A 387 41.34 4.64 1.43
CA GLN A 387 42.54 4.07 0.80
C GLN A 387 43.20 5.04 -0.19
N GLU A 388 42.39 5.82 -0.91
CA GLU A 388 42.83 6.84 -1.85
C GLU A 388 43.23 8.16 -1.16
N LYS A 389 43.01 8.27 0.16
CA LYS A 389 43.23 9.48 0.97
C LYS A 389 42.40 10.68 0.49
N ASP A 390 41.23 10.42 -0.08
CA ASP A 390 40.26 11.43 -0.50
C ASP A 390 39.36 11.85 0.67
N VAL A 391 39.77 12.92 1.37
CA VAL A 391 39.04 13.45 2.53
C VAL A 391 37.64 13.93 2.16
N ASP A 392 37.49 14.58 0.99
CA ASP A 392 36.19 15.09 0.52
C ASP A 392 35.26 13.92 0.16
N GLY A 393 35.79 12.89 -0.49
CA GLY A 393 35.07 11.66 -0.78
C GLY A 393 34.64 10.91 0.48
N LEU A 394 35.51 10.87 1.50
CA LEU A 394 35.25 10.23 2.79
C LEU A 394 34.11 10.93 3.55
N ASP A 395 34.16 12.26 3.70
CA ASP A 395 33.11 13.02 4.41
C ASP A 395 31.76 12.92 3.68
N ARG A 396 31.76 13.05 2.35
CA ARG A 396 30.54 12.94 1.53
C ARG A 396 29.89 11.56 1.64
N THR A 397 30.68 10.49 1.50
CA THR A 397 30.15 9.11 1.58
C THR A 397 29.70 8.77 3.00
N ALA A 398 30.43 9.19 4.03
CA ALA A 398 30.01 9.04 5.41
C ALA A 398 28.73 9.84 5.74
N GLY A 399 28.55 11.04 5.16
CA GLY A 399 27.30 11.80 5.21
C GLY A 399 26.12 11.01 4.67
N ALA A 400 26.26 10.43 3.47
CA ALA A 400 25.22 9.58 2.87
C ALA A 400 24.88 8.35 3.73
N ILE A 401 25.89 7.66 4.26
CA ILE A 401 25.70 6.50 5.16
C ILE A 401 24.92 6.92 6.41
N ARG A 402 25.31 8.03 7.05
CA ARG A 402 24.62 8.56 8.24
C ARG A 402 23.17 8.91 7.94
N GLY A 403 22.92 9.63 6.83
CA GLY A 403 21.58 10.00 6.40
C GLY A 403 20.70 8.79 6.14
N ARG A 404 21.22 7.78 5.41
CA ARG A 404 20.46 6.58 5.04
C ARG A 404 20.19 5.67 6.24
N ALA A 405 21.16 5.50 7.14
CA ALA A 405 20.96 4.77 8.39
C ALA A 405 19.90 5.43 9.29
N ALA A 406 19.98 6.76 9.46
CA ALA A 406 18.97 7.50 10.21
C ALA A 406 17.57 7.40 9.58
N ARG A 407 17.50 7.42 8.25
CA ARG A 407 16.26 7.24 7.48
C ARG A 407 15.67 5.85 7.67
N VAL A 408 16.48 4.79 7.62
CA VAL A 408 16.04 3.41 7.90
C VAL A 408 15.46 3.30 9.31
N ILE A 409 16.14 3.86 10.31
CA ILE A 409 15.65 3.87 11.69
C ILE A 409 14.29 4.57 11.77
N HIS A 410 14.13 5.75 11.15
CA HIS A 410 12.87 6.49 11.13
C HIS A 410 11.72 5.70 10.49
N VAL A 411 11.92 5.15 9.28
CA VAL A 411 10.87 4.35 8.59
C VAL A 411 10.47 3.16 9.44
N VAL A 412 11.43 2.39 9.93
CA VAL A 412 11.16 1.15 10.66
C VAL A 412 10.48 1.45 12.00
N THR A 413 10.95 2.45 12.75
CA THR A 413 10.32 2.82 14.02
C THR A 413 8.89 3.33 13.83
N SER A 414 8.65 4.17 12.82
CA SER A 414 7.30 4.63 12.48
C SER A 414 6.39 3.50 12.02
N GLU A 415 6.90 2.54 11.25
CA GLU A 415 6.14 1.37 10.82
C GLU A 415 5.78 0.47 12.02
N MET A 416 6.67 0.32 13.00
CA MET A 416 6.40 -0.48 14.19
C MET A 416 5.25 0.08 15.05
N ASP A 417 4.94 1.39 14.97
CA ASP A 417 3.79 1.99 15.66
C ASP A 417 2.44 1.47 15.13
N ASN A 418 2.41 0.85 13.95
CA ASN A 418 1.22 0.22 13.37
C ASN A 418 0.91 -1.18 13.97
N TYR A 419 1.83 -1.74 14.77
CA TYR A 419 1.72 -3.09 15.34
C TYR A 419 1.46 -3.03 16.85
N GLU A 420 0.79 -4.05 17.39
CA GLU A 420 0.61 -4.18 18.84
C GLU A 420 1.96 -4.54 19.50
N PRO A 421 2.35 -3.90 20.61
CA PRO A 421 3.61 -4.20 21.29
C PRO A 421 3.73 -5.69 21.68
N GLY A 422 4.83 -6.31 21.27
CA GLY A 422 5.16 -7.71 21.58
C GLY A 422 6.54 -8.11 21.07
N VAL A 423 6.81 -9.41 21.05
CA VAL A 423 8.14 -9.97 20.72
C VAL A 423 8.66 -9.50 19.35
N TYR A 424 7.79 -9.41 18.35
CA TYR A 424 8.14 -8.89 17.02
C TYR A 424 8.62 -7.43 17.09
N THR A 425 7.78 -6.52 17.61
CA THR A 425 8.12 -5.10 17.70
C THR A 425 9.31 -4.86 18.61
N GLU A 426 9.45 -5.61 19.71
CA GLU A 426 10.61 -5.53 20.62
C GLU A 426 11.89 -5.89 19.88
N LYS A 427 11.93 -7.01 19.15
CA LYS A 427 13.12 -7.46 18.42
C LYS A 427 13.52 -6.48 17.31
N VAL A 428 12.56 -5.94 16.57
CA VAL A 428 12.83 -4.92 15.54
C VAL A 428 13.37 -3.64 16.18
N LEU A 429 12.72 -3.15 17.25
CA LEU A 429 13.15 -1.94 17.93
C LEU A 429 14.51 -2.09 18.63
N GLU A 430 14.84 -3.27 19.16
CA GLU A 430 16.18 -3.57 19.69
C GLU A 430 17.26 -3.47 18.60
N ALA A 431 17.02 -4.03 17.42
CA ALA A 431 17.94 -3.93 16.29
C ALA A 431 18.14 -2.46 15.84
N THR A 432 17.04 -1.69 15.73
CA THR A 432 17.14 -0.25 15.40
C THR A 432 17.91 0.54 16.45
N LYS A 433 17.74 0.22 17.74
CA LYS A 433 18.41 0.88 18.85
C LYS A 433 19.90 0.54 18.92
N LEU A 434 20.28 -0.70 18.58
CA LEU A 434 21.68 -1.10 18.46
C LEU A 434 22.38 -0.33 17.33
N LEU A 435 21.72 -0.21 16.17
CA LEU A 435 22.23 0.58 15.07
C LEU A 435 22.40 2.06 15.48
N SER A 436 21.36 2.66 16.07
CA SER A 436 21.36 4.09 16.39
C SER A 436 22.32 4.49 17.52
N ASN A 437 22.44 3.66 18.57
CA ASN A 437 23.12 4.05 19.81
C ASN A 437 24.50 3.42 19.97
N THR A 438 24.87 2.45 19.14
CA THR A 438 26.16 1.74 19.25
C THR A 438 26.92 1.74 17.95
N VAL A 439 26.31 1.26 16.86
CA VAL A 439 27.00 1.12 15.57
C VAL A 439 27.28 2.48 14.92
N MET A 440 26.26 3.33 14.77
CA MET A 440 26.41 4.64 14.11
C MET A 440 27.34 5.61 14.85
N PRO A 441 27.32 5.70 16.21
CA PRO A 441 28.31 6.50 16.93
C PRO A 441 29.75 6.03 16.70
N ARG A 442 30.01 4.71 16.74
CA ARG A 442 31.35 4.15 16.49
C ARG A 442 31.81 4.42 15.06
N PHE A 443 30.94 4.24 14.07
CA PHE A 443 31.25 4.60 12.69
C PHE A 443 31.59 6.09 12.53
N THR A 444 30.81 6.97 13.17
CA THR A 444 31.03 8.42 13.10
C THR A 444 32.37 8.81 13.73
N GLU A 445 32.71 8.25 14.89
CA GLU A 445 34.01 8.45 15.56
C GLU A 445 35.19 8.03 14.66
N GLN A 446 35.06 6.88 13.99
CA GLN A 446 36.10 6.38 13.08
C GLN A 446 36.26 7.26 11.83
N VAL A 447 35.16 7.80 11.29
CA VAL A 447 35.21 8.78 10.19
C VAL A 447 35.89 10.08 10.63
N GLU A 448 35.52 10.62 11.80
CA GLU A 448 36.13 11.83 12.33
C GLU A 448 37.65 11.64 12.54
N ALA A 449 38.05 10.52 13.16
CA ALA A 449 39.46 10.19 13.36
C ALA A 449 40.23 10.02 12.03
N ALA A 450 39.62 9.39 11.02
CA ALA A 450 40.21 9.23 9.70
C ALA A 450 40.41 10.58 8.99
N VAL A 451 39.39 11.44 9.01
CA VAL A 451 39.45 12.79 8.44
C VAL A 451 40.52 13.63 9.13
N GLU A 452 40.59 13.62 10.46
CA GLU A 452 41.62 14.35 11.23
C GLU A 452 43.04 13.85 10.93
N ALA A 453 43.23 12.52 10.86
CA ALA A 453 44.53 11.91 10.57
C ALA A 453 45.02 12.24 9.15
N LEU A 454 44.12 12.21 8.16
CA LEU A 454 44.43 12.53 6.76
C LEU A 454 44.60 14.04 6.51
N SER A 455 43.90 14.88 7.27
CA SER A 455 44.00 16.36 7.15
C SER A 455 45.25 16.93 7.82
N SER A 456 45.95 16.13 8.63
CA SER A 456 47.21 16.51 9.27
C SER A 456 48.39 16.43 8.28
N ASP A 457 49.35 17.35 8.39
CA ASP A 457 50.59 17.34 7.60
C ASP A 457 51.84 17.17 8.50
N PRO A 458 52.57 16.03 8.44
CA PRO A 458 52.30 14.85 7.61
C PRO A 458 51.11 14.03 8.13
N ALA A 459 50.47 13.30 7.22
CA ALA A 459 49.34 12.43 7.54
C ALA A 459 49.70 11.47 8.68
N GLN A 460 48.83 11.42 9.70
CA GLN A 460 49.04 10.57 10.86
C GLN A 460 48.65 9.12 10.55
N PRO A 461 49.29 8.13 11.20
CA PRO A 461 48.90 6.74 11.07
C PRO A 461 47.49 6.52 11.67
N MET A 462 46.69 5.72 10.99
CA MET A 462 45.31 5.41 11.34
C MET A 462 45.09 3.89 11.24
N ASP A 463 44.25 3.33 12.10
CA ASP A 463 43.90 1.91 12.04
C ASP A 463 42.80 1.67 11.01
N GLU A 464 43.21 1.39 9.77
CA GLU A 464 42.29 1.06 8.68
C GLU A 464 41.42 -0.16 9.00
N ASN A 465 41.89 -1.12 9.81
CA ASN A 465 41.10 -2.31 10.14
C ASN A 465 39.93 -1.96 11.04
N GLU A 466 40.13 -1.07 12.01
CA GLU A 466 39.06 -0.63 12.90
C GLU A 466 37.98 0.17 12.14
N PHE A 467 38.40 1.00 11.18
CA PHE A 467 37.47 1.70 10.31
C PHE A 467 36.68 0.78 9.39
N ILE A 468 37.34 -0.22 8.79
CA ILE A 468 36.67 -1.23 7.96
C ILE A 468 35.68 -2.05 8.79
N ASP A 469 36.04 -2.44 10.01
CA ASP A 469 35.14 -3.12 10.96
C ASP A 469 33.92 -2.24 11.30
N ALA A 470 34.14 -0.98 11.67
CA ALA A 470 33.07 -0.05 12.00
C ALA A 470 32.13 0.20 10.82
N SER A 471 32.68 0.31 9.60
CA SER A 471 31.90 0.50 8.37
C SER A 471 31.08 -0.75 8.01
N ARG A 472 31.66 -1.94 8.17
CA ARG A 472 30.96 -3.22 7.98
C ARG A 472 29.81 -3.39 8.96
N LEU A 473 29.99 -2.98 10.22
CA LEU A 473 28.94 -3.06 11.24
C LEU A 473 27.71 -2.22 10.87
N VAL A 474 27.84 -1.13 10.11
CA VAL A 474 26.69 -0.36 9.61
C VAL A 474 25.85 -1.20 8.66
N TYR A 475 26.48 -1.87 7.69
CA TYR A 475 25.81 -2.78 6.78
C TYR A 475 25.16 -3.95 7.54
N ASP A 476 25.91 -4.62 8.42
CA ASP A 476 25.40 -5.75 9.21
C ASP A 476 24.21 -5.33 10.08
N GLY A 477 24.26 -4.13 10.69
CA GLY A 477 23.16 -3.59 11.50
C GLY A 477 21.88 -3.32 10.69
N ILE A 478 21.99 -2.75 9.49
CA ILE A 478 20.83 -2.52 8.60
C ILE A 478 20.27 -3.84 8.08
N ARG A 479 21.15 -4.78 7.74
CA ARG A 479 20.76 -6.14 7.34
C ARG A 479 20.04 -6.88 8.46
N ASP A 480 20.46 -6.72 9.71
CA ASP A 480 19.79 -7.34 10.85
C ASP A 480 18.43 -6.70 11.16
N ILE A 481 18.29 -5.38 10.97
CA ILE A 481 16.97 -4.71 10.99
C ILE A 481 16.06 -5.30 9.89
N ARG A 482 16.56 -5.42 8.64
CA ARG A 482 15.79 -6.03 7.55
C ARG A 482 15.36 -7.44 7.91
N LYS A 483 16.29 -8.31 8.36
CA LYS A 483 15.95 -9.66 8.81
C LYS A 483 14.87 -9.65 9.89
N ALA A 484 14.99 -8.78 10.90
CA ALA A 484 14.03 -8.66 11.99
C ALA A 484 12.64 -8.26 11.47
N VAL A 485 12.57 -7.27 10.56
CA VAL A 485 11.31 -6.83 9.93
C VAL A 485 10.70 -7.96 9.09
N LEU A 486 11.53 -8.70 8.34
CA LEU A 486 11.09 -9.81 7.50
C LEU A 486 10.68 -11.07 8.31
N MET A 487 10.95 -11.15 9.62
CA MET A 487 10.55 -12.31 10.43
C MET A 487 9.03 -12.57 10.47
N ILE A 488 8.23 -11.52 10.22
CA ILE A 488 6.78 -11.59 10.15
C ILE A 488 6.26 -11.83 8.73
N ARG A 489 7.16 -11.71 7.72
CA ARG A 489 6.89 -11.79 6.29
C ARG A 489 6.98 -13.23 5.80
N THR A 490 6.19 -13.49 4.78
CA THR A 490 6.02 -14.83 4.25
C THR A 490 6.97 -15.10 3.08
N PRO A 491 7.56 -16.30 2.90
CA PRO A 491 8.30 -16.67 1.68
C PRO A 491 7.59 -16.43 0.34
N GLU A 492 6.26 -16.19 0.34
CA GLU A 492 5.47 -15.86 -0.85
C GLU A 492 5.25 -14.34 -1.04
N GLU A 493 5.37 -13.55 0.03
CA GLU A 493 5.50 -12.07 0.00
C GLU A 493 6.94 -11.63 -0.28
N LEU A 494 7.90 -12.50 0.02
CA LEU A 494 9.30 -12.36 -0.32
C LEU A 494 9.50 -12.81 -1.77
N ASP A 495 10.06 -11.94 -2.60
CA ASP A 495 10.45 -12.27 -3.96
C ASP A 495 11.73 -13.12 -3.95
N ASP A 496 12.03 -13.89 -5.01
CA ASP A 496 13.27 -14.68 -5.09
C ASP A 496 14.52 -13.79 -4.84
N SER A 497 14.42 -12.50 -5.20
CA SER A 497 15.45 -11.48 -4.98
C SER A 497 15.54 -10.90 -3.56
N ASP A 498 14.61 -11.22 -2.64
CA ASP A 498 14.72 -10.84 -1.23
C ASP A 498 15.71 -11.71 -0.46
N PHE A 499 16.06 -12.87 -1.02
CA PHE A 499 17.10 -13.78 -0.53
C PHE A 499 18.29 -13.91 -1.48
N GLU A 500 18.25 -13.31 -2.68
CA GLU A 500 19.43 -13.21 -3.54
C GLU A 500 20.47 -12.32 -2.85
N THR A 501 21.41 -12.95 -2.14
CA THR A 501 22.80 -12.50 -2.20
C THR A 501 23.13 -12.41 -3.68
N GLU A 502 23.26 -11.19 -4.22
CA GLU A 502 24.00 -11.01 -5.47
C GLU A 502 25.31 -11.80 -5.31
N ASP A 503 25.56 -12.75 -6.21
CA ASP A 503 26.74 -13.61 -6.22
C ASP A 503 28.02 -12.75 -6.32
N PHE A 504 28.46 -12.18 -5.20
CA PHE A 504 29.82 -11.71 -5.00
C PHE A 504 30.56 -12.81 -4.25
N ASP A 505 31.11 -13.69 -5.07
CA ASP A 505 31.86 -14.88 -4.73
C ASP A 505 33.12 -14.52 -3.89
N VAL A 506 32.99 -14.42 -2.56
CA VAL A 506 34.15 -14.48 -1.64
C VAL A 506 33.85 -15.44 -0.49
N ARG A 507 34.42 -16.63 -0.63
CA ARG A 507 34.44 -17.73 0.35
C ARG A 507 34.77 -17.28 1.77
N SER A 508 33.98 -17.74 2.73
CA SER A 508 34.50 -18.26 4.01
C SER A 508 33.65 -19.44 4.48
N ARG A 509 34.24 -20.63 4.39
CA ARG A 509 33.67 -21.89 4.86
C ARG A 509 34.00 -22.06 6.34
N THR A 510 32.98 -22.15 7.20
CA THR A 510 32.94 -23.08 8.34
C THR A 510 31.56 -23.06 8.99
N SER A 511 30.77 -24.12 8.81
CA SER A 511 29.67 -24.45 9.73
C SER A 511 29.65 -25.95 9.97
N ILE A 512 29.83 -26.32 11.23
CA ILE A 512 29.78 -27.68 11.77
C ILE A 512 28.31 -28.10 11.84
N GLN A 513 27.95 -29.19 11.18
CA GLN A 513 26.66 -29.85 11.35
C GLN A 513 26.62 -30.53 12.73
N THR A 514 25.54 -30.32 13.49
CA THR A 514 25.28 -31.01 14.76
C THR A 514 24.06 -31.92 14.65
N GLU A 515 24.06 -32.97 15.48
CA GLU A 515 23.26 -34.20 15.37
C GLU A 515 21.73 -34.06 15.63
N ASP A 516 21.19 -32.84 15.75
CA ASP A 516 19.76 -32.59 16.03
C ASP A 516 18.85 -32.63 14.79
N ASP A 517 19.41 -32.68 13.57
CA ASP A 517 18.65 -32.74 12.31
C ASP A 517 17.90 -34.08 12.09
N GLN A 518 18.07 -35.08 12.96
CA GLN A 518 17.46 -36.41 12.78
C GLN A 518 16.09 -36.60 13.45
N LEU A 519 15.60 -35.66 14.28
CA LEU A 519 14.38 -35.87 15.08
C LEU A 519 13.05 -35.41 14.43
N ILE A 520 13.07 -34.68 13.31
CA ILE A 520 11.85 -34.07 12.71
C ILE A 520 11.14 -34.99 11.70
N ALA A 521 11.77 -36.09 11.24
CA ALA A 521 11.27 -36.91 10.14
C ALA A 521 10.00 -37.77 10.41
N GLY A 522 9.24 -37.53 11.49
CA GLY A 522 8.15 -38.42 11.95
C GLY A 522 6.74 -37.82 12.15
N GLN A 523 6.53 -36.50 12.06
CA GLN A 523 5.23 -35.87 12.34
C GLN A 523 4.41 -35.58 11.06
N SER A 524 3.09 -35.79 11.09
CA SER A 524 2.20 -35.45 9.96
C SER A 524 2.09 -33.93 9.75
N ALA A 525 1.98 -33.45 8.51
CA ALA A 525 1.91 -32.02 8.20
C ALA A 525 0.80 -31.26 8.95
N ARG A 526 -0.36 -31.90 9.18
CA ARG A 526 -1.44 -31.33 9.99
C ARG A 526 -1.04 -31.13 11.46
N ALA A 527 -0.27 -32.06 12.03
CA ALA A 527 0.20 -31.95 13.42
C ALA A 527 1.18 -30.79 13.57
N ILE A 528 2.01 -30.57 12.55
CA ILE A 528 2.91 -29.42 12.46
C ILE A 528 2.09 -28.11 12.40
N MET A 529 1.02 -28.06 11.59
CA MET A 529 0.07 -26.92 11.56
C MET A 529 -0.63 -26.66 12.91
N ALA A 530 -0.92 -27.72 13.68
CA ALA A 530 -1.53 -27.58 15.00
C ALA A 530 -0.55 -27.01 16.05
N GLN A 531 0.74 -27.18 15.83
CA GLN A 531 1.81 -26.73 16.73
C GLN A 531 2.37 -25.35 16.37
N LEU A 532 1.84 -24.69 15.33
CA LEU A 532 2.26 -23.35 14.94
C LEU A 532 2.22 -22.36 16.12
N PRO A 533 3.16 -21.40 16.18
CA PRO A 533 3.12 -20.23 17.05
C PRO A 533 1.74 -19.56 17.11
N GLN A 534 1.41 -19.00 18.27
CA GLN A 534 0.09 -18.41 18.53
C GLN A 534 -0.22 -17.21 17.61
N GLU A 535 0.80 -16.45 17.23
CA GLU A 535 0.71 -15.32 16.31
C GLU A 535 0.33 -15.78 14.88
N GLN A 536 0.97 -16.82 14.38
CA GLN A 536 0.67 -17.42 13.08
C GLN A 536 -0.74 -18.03 13.04
N LYS A 537 -1.17 -18.64 14.15
CA LYS A 537 -2.55 -19.12 14.33
C LYS A 537 -3.58 -17.98 14.27
N ALA A 538 -3.24 -16.79 14.74
CA ALA A 538 -4.13 -15.63 14.70
C ALA A 538 -4.34 -15.13 13.26
N LYS A 539 -3.27 -15.02 12.46
CA LYS A 539 -3.34 -14.66 11.03
C LYS A 539 -4.18 -15.66 10.22
N ILE A 540 -3.94 -16.96 10.43
CA ILE A 540 -4.74 -18.02 9.82
C ILE A 540 -6.21 -17.92 10.24
N ALA A 541 -6.48 -17.62 11.53
CA ALA A 541 -7.85 -17.47 12.01
C ALA A 541 -8.59 -16.28 11.39
N GLU A 542 -7.91 -15.15 11.14
CA GLU A 542 -8.48 -13.99 10.46
C GLU A 542 -8.84 -14.28 9.00
N GLN A 543 -7.91 -14.90 8.25
CA GLN A 543 -8.17 -15.30 6.86
C GLN A 543 -9.28 -16.33 6.77
N VAL A 544 -9.32 -17.29 7.71
CA VAL A 544 -10.42 -18.25 7.81
C VAL A 544 -11.73 -17.55 8.15
N ALA A 545 -11.75 -16.51 8.99
CA ALA A 545 -12.96 -15.74 9.28
C ALA A 545 -13.49 -15.04 8.03
N SER A 546 -12.61 -14.42 7.22
CA SER A 546 -12.97 -13.85 5.91
C SER A 546 -13.50 -14.91 4.94
N PHE A 547 -12.91 -16.11 4.92
CA PHE A 547 -13.43 -17.25 4.16
C PHE A 547 -14.82 -17.71 4.66
N GLN A 548 -15.05 -17.73 5.98
CA GLN A 548 -16.34 -18.12 6.56
C GLN A 548 -17.47 -17.13 6.21
N GLU A 549 -17.15 -15.86 5.98
CA GLU A 549 -18.11 -14.88 5.46
C GLU A 549 -18.61 -15.27 4.06
N GLU A 550 -17.68 -15.59 3.14
CA GLU A 550 -18.03 -16.06 1.79
C GLU A 550 -18.74 -17.41 1.80
N LYS A 551 -18.32 -18.32 2.68
CA LYS A 551 -19.00 -19.60 2.89
C LYS A 551 -20.44 -19.39 3.38
N SER A 552 -20.68 -18.44 4.28
CA SER A 552 -22.02 -18.11 4.76
C SER A 552 -22.91 -17.58 3.64
N LYS A 553 -22.34 -16.81 2.69
CA LYS A 553 -23.04 -16.37 1.47
C LYS A 553 -23.41 -17.56 0.58
N LEU A 554 -22.52 -18.55 0.43
CA LEU A 554 -22.81 -19.78 -0.31
C LEU A 554 -23.91 -20.62 0.36
N ASP A 555 -23.81 -20.87 1.66
CA ASP A 555 -24.82 -21.62 2.43
C ASP A 555 -26.21 -20.98 2.30
N ALA A 556 -26.28 -19.65 2.44
CA ALA A 556 -27.52 -18.90 2.28
C ALA A 556 -28.09 -19.02 0.86
N GLU A 557 -27.23 -19.16 -0.16
CA GLU A 557 -27.66 -19.33 -1.54
C GLU A 557 -28.09 -20.77 -1.84
N VAL A 558 -27.26 -21.77 -1.53
CA VAL A 558 -27.54 -23.18 -1.84
C VAL A 558 -28.69 -23.78 -1.01
N SER A 559 -28.94 -23.24 0.19
CA SER A 559 -30.05 -23.70 1.05
C SER A 559 -31.44 -23.39 0.51
N LYS A 560 -31.55 -22.43 -0.43
CA LYS A 560 -32.80 -22.10 -1.12
C LYS A 560 -33.25 -23.21 -2.07
N TRP A 561 -32.31 -24.04 -2.51
CA TRP A 561 -32.50 -24.98 -3.61
C TRP A 561 -32.53 -26.43 -3.11
N ASP A 562 -33.46 -27.20 -3.67
CA ASP A 562 -33.44 -28.66 -3.60
C ASP A 562 -32.32 -29.16 -4.52
N ASP A 563 -31.48 -30.05 -3.99
CA ASP A 563 -30.36 -30.67 -4.69
C ASP A 563 -30.77 -31.91 -5.51
N SER A 564 -32.01 -32.38 -5.36
CA SER A 564 -32.58 -33.52 -6.08
C SER A 564 -32.73 -33.21 -7.58
N GLY A 565 -31.69 -33.54 -8.35
CA GLY A 565 -31.63 -33.30 -9.80
C GLY A 565 -31.03 -31.95 -10.18
N ASN A 566 -30.16 -31.36 -9.34
CA ASN A 566 -29.39 -30.16 -9.67
C ASN A 566 -27.90 -30.36 -9.38
N ASP A 567 -27.17 -30.84 -10.39
CA ASP A 567 -25.74 -31.12 -10.26
C ASP A 567 -24.90 -29.87 -9.98
N ILE A 568 -25.34 -28.66 -10.34
CA ILE A 568 -24.64 -27.42 -9.98
C ILE A 568 -24.68 -27.20 -8.46
N ILE A 569 -25.83 -27.42 -7.83
CA ILE A 569 -25.97 -27.30 -6.36
C ILE A 569 -25.19 -28.40 -5.65
N VAL A 570 -25.22 -29.63 -6.17
CA VAL A 570 -24.43 -30.75 -5.62
C VAL A 570 -22.93 -30.47 -5.71
N LEU A 571 -22.44 -30.01 -6.87
CA LEU A 571 -21.04 -29.64 -7.08
C LEU A 571 -20.63 -28.45 -6.21
N ALA A 572 -21.51 -27.44 -6.05
CA ALA A 572 -21.23 -26.29 -5.17
C ALA A 572 -21.08 -26.73 -3.70
N LYS A 573 -21.95 -27.62 -3.21
CA LYS A 573 -21.84 -28.21 -1.87
C LYS A 573 -20.58 -29.06 -1.73
N GLN A 574 -20.24 -29.85 -2.74
CA GLN A 574 -19.04 -30.67 -2.76
C GLN A 574 -17.76 -29.82 -2.73
N MET A 575 -17.66 -28.80 -3.59
CA MET A 575 -16.53 -27.88 -3.61
C MET A 575 -16.42 -27.11 -2.28
N CYS A 576 -17.55 -26.68 -1.71
CA CYS A 576 -17.59 -26.04 -0.39
C CYS A 576 -17.04 -26.95 0.71
N MET A 577 -17.45 -28.22 0.74
CA MET A 577 -16.98 -29.19 1.72
C MET A 577 -15.46 -29.39 1.63
N ILE A 578 -14.93 -29.60 0.42
CA ILE A 578 -13.49 -29.84 0.24
C ILE A 578 -12.68 -28.57 0.55
N MET A 579 -13.17 -27.38 0.17
CA MET A 579 -12.53 -26.11 0.54
C MET A 579 -12.50 -25.92 2.07
N MET A 580 -13.57 -26.31 2.78
CA MET A 580 -13.55 -26.30 4.25
C MET A 580 -12.51 -27.24 4.83
N GLU A 581 -12.41 -28.48 4.33
CA GLU A 581 -11.40 -29.45 4.78
C GLU A 581 -9.97 -28.92 4.57
N MET A 582 -9.73 -28.22 3.46
CA MET A 582 -8.46 -27.56 3.17
C MET A 582 -8.20 -26.38 4.12
N THR A 583 -9.20 -25.55 4.43
CA THR A 583 -9.05 -24.46 5.43
C THR A 583 -9.00 -24.95 6.88
N ASP A 584 -9.50 -26.15 7.19
CA ASP A 584 -9.36 -26.74 8.52
C ASP A 584 -7.98 -27.40 8.69
N PHE A 585 -7.41 -27.94 7.61
CA PHE A 585 -6.03 -28.43 7.59
C PHE A 585 -5.05 -27.33 8.00
N THR A 586 -5.23 -26.10 7.50
CA THR A 586 -4.37 -24.96 7.85
C THR A 586 -4.45 -24.57 9.33
N ARG A 587 -5.57 -24.90 9.99
CA ARG A 587 -5.77 -24.70 11.44
C ARG A 587 -5.24 -25.86 12.28
N GLY A 588 -4.60 -26.84 11.66
CA GLY A 588 -4.17 -28.08 12.31
C GLY A 588 -5.33 -29.00 12.71
N LYS A 589 -6.50 -28.85 12.09
CA LYS A 589 -7.73 -29.61 12.37
C LYS A 589 -8.21 -30.27 11.07
N GLY A 590 -9.38 -30.92 11.11
CA GLY A 590 -9.96 -31.54 9.93
C GLY A 590 -9.33 -32.88 9.52
N PRO A 591 -9.80 -33.46 8.40
CA PRO A 591 -9.54 -34.84 8.02
C PRO A 591 -8.24 -35.04 7.22
N LEU A 592 -7.71 -34.00 6.56
CA LEU A 592 -6.48 -34.08 5.76
C LEU A 592 -5.27 -34.17 6.68
N LYS A 593 -4.37 -35.13 6.48
CA LYS A 593 -3.24 -35.38 7.41
C LYS A 593 -1.93 -34.85 6.86
N ASN A 594 -1.70 -35.01 5.56
CA ASN A 594 -0.43 -34.68 4.89
C ASN A 594 -0.64 -33.81 3.66
N THR A 595 0.42 -33.18 3.15
CA THR A 595 0.40 -32.37 1.92
C THR A 595 -0.13 -33.16 0.71
N SER A 596 0.11 -34.48 0.66
CA SER A 596 -0.47 -35.36 -0.37
C SER A 596 -2.01 -35.33 -0.38
N ASP A 597 -2.63 -35.22 0.78
CA ASP A 597 -4.09 -35.17 0.93
C ASP A 597 -4.62 -33.81 0.47
N VAL A 598 -3.88 -32.73 0.74
CA VAL A 598 -4.20 -31.36 0.29
C VAL A 598 -4.10 -31.24 -1.23
N ILE A 599 -3.06 -31.82 -1.85
CA ILE A 599 -2.92 -31.89 -3.31
C ILE A 599 -4.08 -32.69 -3.93
N SER A 600 -4.47 -33.80 -3.29
CA SER A 600 -5.61 -34.60 -3.73
C SER A 600 -6.93 -33.83 -3.61
N ALA A 601 -7.13 -33.07 -2.53
CA ALA A 601 -8.27 -32.21 -2.32
C ALA A 601 -8.36 -31.10 -3.38
N ALA A 602 -7.25 -30.43 -3.71
CA ALA A 602 -7.19 -29.42 -4.77
C ALA A 602 -7.52 -30.00 -6.15
N LYS A 603 -7.01 -31.21 -6.46
CA LYS A 603 -7.37 -31.94 -7.70
C LYS A 603 -8.86 -32.27 -7.76
N LYS A 604 -9.46 -32.73 -6.65
CA LYS A 604 -10.91 -33.00 -6.57
C LYS A 604 -11.75 -31.73 -6.77
N ILE A 605 -11.31 -30.61 -6.23
CA ILE A 605 -11.96 -29.30 -6.45
C ILE A 605 -11.85 -28.91 -7.92
N ALA A 606 -10.67 -29.05 -8.54
CA ALA A 606 -10.48 -28.72 -9.95
C ALA A 606 -11.34 -29.60 -10.87
N GLU A 607 -11.49 -30.89 -10.56
CA GLU A 607 -12.39 -31.79 -11.29
C GLU A 607 -13.85 -31.37 -11.12
N ALA A 608 -14.29 -31.05 -9.90
CA ALA A 608 -15.64 -30.55 -9.64
C ALA A 608 -15.91 -29.20 -10.33
N GLY A 609 -14.92 -28.29 -10.31
CA GLY A 609 -14.95 -27.01 -11.00
C GLY A 609 -15.05 -27.16 -12.52
N SER A 610 -14.33 -28.11 -13.11
CA SER A 610 -14.43 -28.46 -14.54
C SER A 610 -15.81 -29.03 -14.90
N ARG A 611 -16.39 -29.89 -14.05
CA ARG A 611 -17.77 -30.37 -14.24
C ARG A 611 -18.79 -29.24 -14.13
N MET A 612 -18.60 -28.31 -13.19
CA MET A 612 -19.45 -27.14 -13.02
C MET A 612 -19.34 -26.19 -14.22
N ASP A 613 -18.14 -26.00 -14.78
CA ASP A 613 -17.91 -25.24 -16.02
C ASP A 613 -18.66 -25.85 -17.21
N LYS A 614 -18.61 -27.18 -17.39
CA LYS A 614 -19.36 -27.87 -18.46
C LYS A 614 -20.87 -27.67 -18.33
N LEU A 615 -21.42 -27.80 -17.12
CA LEU A 615 -22.85 -27.57 -16.88
C LEU A 615 -23.23 -26.09 -17.08
N GLY A 616 -22.43 -25.17 -16.56
CA GLY A 616 -22.65 -23.74 -16.68
C GLY A 616 -22.59 -23.26 -18.14
N ARG A 617 -21.64 -23.76 -18.94
CA ARG A 617 -21.57 -23.48 -20.39
C ARG A 617 -22.78 -24.02 -21.13
N THR A 618 -23.25 -25.21 -20.78
CA THR A 618 -24.49 -25.77 -21.35
C THR A 618 -25.67 -24.85 -21.07
N ILE A 619 -25.81 -24.32 -19.85
CA ILE A 619 -26.87 -23.35 -19.51
C ILE A 619 -26.67 -22.02 -20.26
N ALA A 620 -25.44 -21.52 -20.35
CA ALA A 620 -25.09 -20.30 -21.06
C ALA A 620 -25.41 -20.38 -22.56
N ASP A 621 -25.19 -21.53 -23.19
CA ASP A 621 -25.49 -21.76 -24.61
C ASP A 621 -26.99 -21.76 -24.91
N HIS A 622 -27.80 -22.18 -23.94
CA HIS A 622 -29.26 -22.15 -24.03
C HIS A 622 -29.87 -20.82 -23.55
N CYS A 623 -29.08 -19.91 -22.99
CA CYS A 623 -29.57 -18.61 -22.52
C CYS A 623 -29.78 -17.65 -23.70
N PRO A 624 -31.02 -17.18 -23.97
CA PRO A 624 -31.29 -16.26 -25.08
C PRO A 624 -30.83 -14.83 -24.80
N ASP A 625 -30.55 -14.50 -23.54
CA ASP A 625 -30.18 -13.16 -23.10
C ASP A 625 -28.66 -13.01 -23.03
N SER A 626 -28.11 -12.21 -23.95
CA SER A 626 -26.67 -12.06 -24.10
C SER A 626 -25.97 -11.50 -22.86
N ALA A 627 -26.62 -10.62 -22.09
CA ALA A 627 -26.05 -10.06 -20.87
C ALA A 627 -25.90 -11.11 -19.77
N CYS A 628 -26.97 -11.84 -19.46
CA CYS A 628 -26.93 -12.93 -18.48
C CYS A 628 -25.97 -14.06 -18.90
N LYS A 629 -25.85 -14.32 -20.20
CA LYS A 629 -24.87 -15.29 -20.75
C LYS A 629 -23.44 -14.85 -20.47
N GLN A 630 -23.11 -13.58 -20.71
CA GLN A 630 -21.77 -13.02 -20.50
C GLN A 630 -21.37 -13.08 -19.02
N ASP A 631 -22.28 -12.70 -18.11
CA ASP A 631 -22.04 -12.75 -16.66
C ASP A 631 -21.74 -14.18 -16.20
N LEU A 632 -22.54 -15.16 -16.63
CA LEU A 632 -22.33 -16.56 -16.28
C LEU A 632 -20.97 -17.07 -16.78
N LEU A 633 -20.60 -16.79 -18.02
CA LEU A 633 -19.31 -17.21 -18.59
C LEU A 633 -18.12 -16.54 -17.86
N ALA A 634 -18.25 -15.27 -17.47
CA ALA A 634 -17.22 -14.58 -16.71
C ALA A 634 -17.00 -15.23 -15.33
N TYR A 635 -18.06 -15.62 -14.62
CA TYR A 635 -17.91 -16.32 -13.34
C TYR A 635 -17.32 -17.73 -13.49
N LEU A 636 -17.63 -18.44 -14.57
CA LEU A 636 -17.01 -19.74 -14.89
C LEU A 636 -15.50 -19.61 -15.15
N GLN A 637 -15.07 -18.57 -15.87
CA GLN A 637 -13.65 -18.26 -16.05
C GLN A 637 -12.95 -17.96 -14.72
N ARG A 638 -13.64 -17.28 -13.79
CA ARG A 638 -13.12 -17.05 -12.43
C ARG A 638 -13.00 -18.35 -11.62
N ILE A 639 -13.94 -19.28 -11.76
CA ILE A 639 -13.81 -20.63 -11.17
C ILE A 639 -12.56 -21.32 -11.72
N ALA A 640 -12.34 -21.30 -13.03
CA ALA A 640 -11.16 -21.91 -13.64
C ALA A 640 -9.84 -21.30 -13.11
N LEU A 641 -9.77 -19.96 -13.04
CA LEU A 641 -8.64 -19.23 -12.48
C LEU A 641 -8.36 -19.65 -11.03
N TYR A 642 -9.36 -19.61 -10.16
CA TYR A 642 -9.16 -19.87 -8.74
C TYR A 642 -8.96 -21.36 -8.42
N CYS A 643 -9.54 -22.29 -9.20
CA CYS A 643 -9.18 -23.71 -9.13
C CYS A 643 -7.71 -23.94 -9.52
N HIS A 644 -7.20 -23.18 -10.50
CA HIS A 644 -5.80 -23.26 -10.88
C HIS A 644 -4.88 -22.69 -9.79
N GLN A 645 -5.20 -21.51 -9.24
CA GLN A 645 -4.46 -20.93 -8.11
C GLN A 645 -4.44 -21.88 -6.91
N LEU A 646 -5.58 -22.46 -6.54
CA LEU A 646 -5.68 -23.40 -5.42
C LEU A 646 -4.82 -24.66 -5.63
N ASN A 647 -4.71 -25.14 -6.88
CA ASN A 647 -3.80 -26.24 -7.24
C ASN A 647 -2.33 -25.88 -7.10
N ILE A 648 -1.94 -24.65 -7.47
CA ILE A 648 -0.57 -24.15 -7.26
C ILE A 648 -0.28 -24.10 -5.76
N CYS A 649 -1.14 -23.43 -4.98
CA CYS A 649 -0.97 -23.30 -3.52
C CYS A 649 -0.87 -24.67 -2.81
N SER A 650 -1.61 -25.68 -3.29
CA SER A 650 -1.57 -27.03 -2.70
C SER A 650 -0.26 -27.80 -2.91
N LYS A 651 0.53 -27.45 -3.94
CA LYS A 651 1.78 -28.14 -4.29
C LYS A 651 3.01 -27.55 -3.59
N VAL A 652 2.89 -26.35 -3.03
CA VAL A 652 3.93 -25.72 -2.22
C VAL A 652 4.09 -26.53 -0.93
N LYS A 653 5.29 -27.03 -0.64
CA LYS A 653 5.56 -27.78 0.59
C LYS A 653 5.90 -26.80 1.70
N ALA A 654 5.31 -26.98 2.88
CA ALA A 654 5.77 -26.33 4.10
C ALA A 654 7.14 -26.93 4.49
N GLU A 655 8.21 -26.14 4.42
CA GLU A 655 9.53 -26.53 4.95
C GLU A 655 9.60 -26.24 6.45
N VAL A 656 10.21 -27.16 7.21
CA VAL A 656 10.37 -27.02 8.66
C VAL A 656 11.85 -26.81 8.94
N GLN A 657 12.20 -25.66 9.50
CA GLN A 657 13.56 -25.35 9.96
C GLN A 657 13.59 -25.31 11.48
N ASN A 658 14.56 -25.98 12.10
CA ASN A 658 14.80 -25.90 13.54
C ASN A 658 15.92 -24.89 13.78
N LEU A 659 15.62 -23.81 14.53
CA LEU A 659 16.66 -22.92 15.07
C LEU A 659 16.50 -22.87 16.60
N GLY A 660 17.52 -23.30 17.34
CA GLY A 660 17.60 -23.13 18.79
C GLY A 660 16.58 -23.91 19.63
N GLY A 661 16.03 -25.02 19.13
CA GLY A 661 15.02 -25.83 19.84
C GLY A 661 13.57 -25.38 19.64
N GLU A 662 13.34 -24.34 18.83
CA GLU A 662 12.01 -23.88 18.42
C GLU A 662 11.75 -24.26 16.95
N LEU A 663 10.60 -24.88 16.69
CA LEU A 663 10.16 -25.31 15.35
C LEU A 663 9.69 -24.08 14.56
N VAL A 664 10.49 -23.61 13.61
CA VAL A 664 10.12 -22.56 12.66
C VAL A 664 9.55 -23.22 11.40
N VAL A 665 8.23 -23.21 11.29
CA VAL A 665 7.50 -23.82 10.17
C VAL A 665 7.18 -22.74 9.14
N SER A 666 7.77 -22.82 7.94
CA SER A 666 7.50 -21.92 6.78
C SER A 666 6.13 -22.17 6.10
N GLY A 667 5.23 -22.91 6.75
CA GLY A 667 3.99 -23.43 6.15
C GLY A 667 2.77 -22.51 6.23
N VAL A 668 2.88 -21.35 6.88
CA VAL A 668 1.75 -20.47 7.23
C VAL A 668 1.22 -19.68 6.03
N ASP A 669 1.97 -19.63 4.95
CA ASP A 669 1.73 -18.68 3.86
C ASP A 669 1.19 -19.40 2.64
N SER A 670 1.76 -20.57 2.35
CA SER A 670 1.08 -21.60 1.57
C SER A 670 -0.32 -21.86 2.14
N ALA A 671 -0.39 -22.15 3.44
CA ALA A 671 -1.34 -21.58 4.38
C ALA A 671 -2.44 -20.60 3.91
N MET A 672 -2.11 -19.32 4.02
CA MET A 672 -2.95 -18.16 3.74
C MET A 672 -3.32 -18.02 2.27
N SER A 673 -2.39 -18.24 1.34
CA SER A 673 -2.63 -18.26 -0.10
C SER A 673 -3.63 -19.34 -0.49
N LEU A 674 -3.56 -20.52 0.14
CA LEU A 674 -4.56 -21.58 0.00
C LEU A 674 -5.94 -21.13 0.52
N ILE A 675 -6.01 -20.46 1.67
CA ILE A 675 -7.27 -19.92 2.21
C ILE A 675 -7.82 -18.81 1.31
N GLN A 676 -6.99 -17.91 0.79
CA GLN A 676 -7.38 -16.78 -0.04
C GLN A 676 -7.83 -17.24 -1.44
N ALA A 677 -7.13 -18.21 -2.04
CA ALA A 677 -7.58 -18.87 -3.27
C ALA A 677 -8.90 -19.60 -3.05
N ALA A 678 -9.07 -20.30 -1.92
CA ALA A 678 -10.33 -20.95 -1.55
C ALA A 678 -11.47 -19.94 -1.32
N LYS A 679 -11.20 -18.78 -0.71
CA LYS A 679 -12.17 -17.68 -0.53
C LYS A 679 -12.63 -17.10 -1.87
N ASN A 680 -11.67 -16.80 -2.74
CA ASN A 680 -11.94 -16.29 -4.08
C ASN A 680 -12.75 -17.29 -4.91
N LEU A 681 -12.39 -18.57 -4.82
CA LEU A 681 -13.14 -19.65 -5.45
C LEU A 681 -14.56 -19.79 -4.87
N MET A 682 -14.72 -19.69 -3.55
CA MET A 682 -16.02 -19.72 -2.88
C MET A 682 -16.95 -18.64 -3.43
N ASN A 683 -16.48 -17.40 -3.50
CA ASN A 683 -17.25 -16.29 -4.08
C ASN A 683 -17.61 -16.55 -5.56
N ALA A 684 -16.64 -17.02 -6.36
CA ALA A 684 -16.90 -17.34 -7.77
C ALA A 684 -17.97 -18.45 -7.93
N VAL A 685 -17.97 -19.46 -7.05
CA VAL A 685 -19.00 -20.51 -7.01
C VAL A 685 -20.36 -19.92 -6.63
N VAL A 686 -20.44 -19.03 -5.64
CA VAL A 686 -21.69 -18.32 -5.26
C VAL A 686 -22.29 -17.59 -6.45
N GLN A 687 -21.49 -16.79 -7.14
CA GLN A 687 -21.95 -16.00 -8.29
C GLN A 687 -22.36 -16.89 -9.45
N THR A 688 -21.64 -17.99 -9.68
CA THR A 688 -21.97 -18.98 -10.72
C THR A 688 -23.32 -19.66 -10.45
N VAL A 689 -23.61 -20.06 -9.21
CA VAL A 689 -24.91 -20.64 -8.83
C VAL A 689 -26.04 -19.65 -9.11
N LYS A 690 -25.89 -18.38 -8.69
CA LYS A 690 -26.88 -17.32 -8.93
C LYS A 690 -27.10 -17.07 -10.42
N ALA A 691 -26.02 -16.87 -11.18
CA ALA A 691 -26.08 -16.60 -12.60
C ALA A 691 -26.65 -17.79 -13.40
N SER A 692 -26.35 -19.02 -13.00
CA SER A 692 -26.90 -20.24 -13.61
C SER A 692 -28.42 -20.34 -13.44
N TYR A 693 -28.94 -19.95 -12.27
CA TYR A 693 -30.38 -19.87 -12.06
C TYR A 693 -31.03 -18.82 -12.97
N VAL A 694 -30.48 -17.59 -13.01
CA VAL A 694 -31.02 -16.52 -13.87
C VAL A 694 -31.00 -16.93 -15.34
N ALA A 695 -29.89 -17.52 -15.82
CA ALA A 695 -29.76 -17.97 -17.20
C ALA A 695 -30.76 -19.09 -17.56
N SER A 696 -30.96 -20.05 -16.65
CA SER A 696 -31.89 -21.17 -16.88
C SER A 696 -33.37 -20.79 -16.85
N THR A 697 -33.76 -19.77 -16.08
CA THR A 697 -35.15 -19.26 -16.09
C THR A 697 -35.47 -18.47 -17.36
N LYS A 698 -34.50 -17.76 -17.93
CA LYS A 698 -34.67 -17.08 -19.23
C LYS A 698 -34.80 -18.08 -20.39
N TYR A 699 -34.19 -19.27 -20.28
CA TYR A 699 -34.36 -20.37 -21.24
C TYR A 699 -35.80 -20.93 -21.27
N GLN A 700 -36.39 -21.24 -20.11
CA GLN A 700 -37.74 -21.81 -20.01
C GLN A 700 -38.85 -20.91 -20.58
N LYS A 701 -38.63 -19.59 -20.62
CA LYS A 701 -39.60 -18.61 -21.11
C LYS A 701 -39.59 -18.44 -22.63
N SER A 702 -38.52 -18.88 -23.31
CA SER A 702 -38.27 -18.65 -24.75
C SER A 702 -38.78 -19.79 -25.65
N GLN A 703 -38.79 -21.04 -25.16
CA GLN A 703 -39.37 -22.19 -25.86
C GLN A 703 -40.63 -22.65 -25.14
N GLY A 704 -41.81 -22.19 -25.59
CA GLY A 704 -43.09 -22.64 -25.04
C GLY A 704 -43.25 -24.16 -25.18
N MET A 705 -43.30 -24.88 -24.05
CA MET A 705 -43.84 -26.22 -23.75
C MET A 705 -43.85 -27.38 -24.80
N ALA A 706 -43.22 -27.27 -25.98
CA ALA A 706 -43.48 -28.17 -27.10
C ALA A 706 -42.33 -29.11 -27.50
N SER A 707 -41.18 -29.12 -26.82
CA SER A 707 -40.19 -30.20 -26.99
C SER A 707 -39.43 -30.44 -25.69
N LEU A 708 -39.71 -31.57 -25.03
CA LEU A 708 -38.98 -32.06 -23.87
C LEU A 708 -37.53 -32.44 -24.24
N ASN A 709 -36.64 -31.45 -24.27
CA ASN A 709 -35.27 -31.66 -23.83
C ASN A 709 -35.21 -31.08 -22.41
N LEU A 710 -35.28 -31.94 -21.40
CA LEU A 710 -35.17 -31.51 -20.01
C LEU A 710 -33.84 -30.74 -19.83
N PRO A 711 -33.83 -29.58 -19.15
CA PRO A 711 -32.57 -28.92 -18.82
C PRO A 711 -31.71 -29.86 -18.00
N ALA A 712 -30.39 -29.85 -18.25
CA ALA A 712 -29.42 -30.72 -17.56
C ALA A 712 -29.45 -30.58 -16.02
N VAL A 713 -29.99 -29.48 -15.49
CA VAL A 713 -30.21 -29.24 -14.06
C VAL A 713 -31.61 -28.68 -13.81
N SER A 714 -32.25 -29.12 -12.73
CA SER A 714 -33.59 -28.67 -12.32
C SER A 714 -33.53 -27.70 -11.12
N TRP A 715 -34.12 -26.52 -11.26
CA TRP A 715 -34.17 -25.52 -10.19
C TRP A 715 -35.48 -25.65 -9.43
N LYS A 716 -35.45 -26.31 -8.27
CA LYS A 716 -36.60 -26.45 -7.37
C LYS A 716 -36.30 -25.72 -6.07
N MET A 717 -37.19 -24.86 -5.64
CA MET A 717 -37.05 -24.22 -4.32
C MET A 717 -37.36 -25.24 -3.22
N LYS A 718 -36.54 -25.23 -2.17
CA LYS A 718 -36.77 -26.03 -0.97
C LYS A 718 -37.99 -25.49 -0.22
N ALA A 719 -38.84 -26.38 0.30
CA ALA A 719 -40.00 -25.97 1.08
C ALA A 719 -39.56 -25.14 2.31
N PRO A 720 -40.19 -23.98 2.59
CA PRO A 720 -39.75 -23.12 3.68
C PRO A 720 -39.96 -23.82 5.03
N GLU A 721 -38.89 -23.99 5.80
CA GLU A 721 -39.01 -24.43 7.20
C GLU A 721 -39.76 -23.37 8.02
N LYS A 722 -40.70 -23.81 8.86
CA LYS A 722 -41.49 -22.93 9.72
C LYS A 722 -40.55 -22.19 10.69
N LYS A 723 -40.35 -20.89 10.47
CA LYS A 723 -39.66 -20.02 11.42
C LYS A 723 -40.63 -19.57 12.52
N PRO A 724 -40.21 -19.51 13.80
CA PRO A 724 -41.06 -19.00 14.88
C PRO A 724 -41.43 -17.53 14.62
N LEU A 725 -42.70 -17.17 14.90
CA LEU A 725 -43.27 -15.83 14.64
C LEU A 725 -42.58 -14.68 15.40
N VAL A 726 -41.77 -14.99 16.41
CA VAL A 726 -40.94 -14.03 17.13
C VAL A 726 -39.48 -14.47 17.02
N LYS A 727 -38.72 -13.79 16.15
CA LYS A 727 -37.27 -13.74 16.27
C LYS A 727 -36.93 -12.76 17.39
N ARG A 728 -36.18 -13.19 18.42
CA ARG A 728 -35.34 -12.24 19.15
C ARG A 728 -34.37 -11.67 18.12
N GLU A 729 -34.36 -10.34 17.94
CA GLU A 729 -33.41 -9.66 17.07
C GLU A 729 -32.00 -10.20 17.34
N LYS A 730 -31.37 -10.77 16.30
CA LYS A 730 -29.91 -10.79 16.28
C LYS A 730 -29.51 -9.38 15.90
N GLN A 731 -28.96 -8.67 16.87
CA GLN A 731 -28.25 -7.42 16.69
C GLN A 731 -27.27 -7.58 15.51
N ASP A 732 -27.42 -6.75 14.48
CA ASP A 732 -26.33 -6.45 13.57
C ASP A 732 -25.19 -5.89 14.42
N GLU A 733 -24.13 -6.68 14.61
CA GLU A 733 -22.89 -6.21 15.23
C GLU A 733 -22.09 -5.38 14.21
N THR A 734 -22.57 -4.18 13.90
CA THR A 734 -21.76 -3.10 13.32
C THR A 734 -22.02 -1.75 14.00
N GLN A 735 -22.46 -1.75 15.27
CA GLN A 735 -22.49 -0.55 16.10
C GLN A 735 -21.60 -0.69 17.33
N THR A 736 -20.49 0.06 17.31
CA THR A 736 -19.83 0.74 18.44
C THR A 736 -19.81 -0.02 19.78
N LYS A 737 -18.64 -0.60 20.12
CA LYS A 737 -18.33 -1.12 21.45
C LYS A 737 -18.33 -0.01 22.49
N ILE A 738 -19.44 0.15 23.21
CA ILE A 738 -19.45 0.79 24.54
C ILE A 738 -19.20 -0.31 25.58
N LYS A 739 -18.11 -0.18 26.35
CA LYS A 739 -17.78 -1.04 27.50
C LYS A 739 -18.94 -1.05 28.50
N ARG A 740 -19.46 -2.24 28.85
CA ARG A 740 -20.24 -2.45 30.09
C ARG A 740 -19.84 -3.73 30.80
N ALA A 741 -19.82 -3.60 32.12
CA ALA A 741 -19.21 -4.44 33.14
C ALA A 741 -19.79 -5.86 33.29
N SER A 742 -18.95 -6.72 33.84
CA SER A 742 -19.16 -7.97 34.57
C SER A 742 -20.59 -8.54 34.59
N GLN A 743 -20.84 -9.57 33.78
CA GLN A 743 -22.06 -10.37 33.86
C GLN A 743 -22.02 -11.32 35.06
N LYS A 744 -23.05 -11.22 35.90
CA LYS A 744 -23.41 -12.19 36.95
C LYS A 744 -23.68 -13.57 36.33
N LYS A 745 -23.18 -14.62 36.98
CA LYS A 745 -23.51 -16.03 36.70
C LYS A 745 -25.02 -16.26 36.85
N HIS A 746 -25.62 -16.88 35.83
CA HIS A 746 -27.01 -17.32 35.84
C HIS A 746 -27.11 -18.68 36.58
N VAL A 747 -27.63 -18.67 37.80
CA VAL A 747 -27.88 -19.90 38.57
C VAL A 747 -29.24 -20.48 38.16
N ASN A 748 -29.29 -21.79 37.92
CA ASN A 748 -30.50 -22.51 37.55
C ASN A 748 -31.47 -22.57 38.76
N PRO A 749 -32.71 -22.07 38.68
CA PRO A 749 -33.65 -22.00 39.81
C PRO A 749 -33.95 -23.35 40.48
N VAL A 750 -33.81 -24.45 39.73
CA VAL A 750 -34.06 -25.80 40.24
C VAL A 750 -32.89 -26.32 41.10
N GLN A 751 -31.65 -25.88 40.85
CA GLN A 751 -30.49 -26.21 41.68
C GLN A 751 -30.47 -25.44 43.01
N ALA A 752 -30.95 -24.19 43.02
CA ALA A 752 -31.03 -23.39 44.24
C ALA A 752 -32.10 -23.87 45.24
N LEU A 753 -33.12 -24.60 44.76
CA LEU A 753 -34.18 -25.16 45.61
C LEU A 753 -33.86 -26.55 46.16
N SER A 754 -32.93 -27.29 45.55
CA SER A 754 -32.45 -28.57 46.07
C SER A 754 -31.46 -28.43 47.23
N GLU A 755 -30.79 -27.28 47.36
CA GLU A 755 -29.83 -27.02 48.44
C GLU A 755 -30.50 -26.58 49.76
N PHE A 756 -31.79 -26.24 49.76
CA PHE A 756 -32.52 -25.79 50.97
C PHE A 756 -33.28 -26.90 51.72
N LYS A 757 -33.22 -28.16 51.27
CA LYS A 757 -33.91 -29.29 51.93
C LYS A 757 -33.00 -30.32 52.61
N ALA A 758 -31.68 -30.08 52.65
CA ALA A 758 -30.70 -30.99 53.24
C ALA A 758 -30.06 -30.47 54.55
N MET A 759 -30.67 -29.48 55.21
CA MET A 759 -30.15 -28.89 56.47
C MET A 759 -31.16 -28.89 57.63
N GLU A 760 -32.13 -29.81 57.59
CA GLU A 760 -32.94 -30.18 58.77
C GLU A 760 -33.00 -31.70 58.88
N SER A 761 -31.88 -32.34 59.20
CA SER A 761 -31.83 -33.55 60.05
C SER A 761 -30.38 -33.96 60.29
N ILE A 762 -30.01 -33.96 61.58
CA ILE A 762 -28.76 -34.45 62.22
C ILE A 762 -27.60 -33.45 62.25
#